data_AF-A0A858RL88-F1
#
_entry.id   AF-A0A858RL88-F1
#
_cell.length_a   1.000
_cell.length_b   1.000
_cell.length_c   1.000
_cell.angle_alpha   90.00
_cell.angle_beta   90.00
_cell.angle_gamma   90.00
#
_symmetry.space_group_name_H-M   'P 1'
#
loop_
_entity.id
_entity.type
_entity.pdbx_description
1 polymer ?
#
loop_
_entity_poly.entity_id
_entity_poly.type
_entity_poly.pdbx_seq_one_letter_code
_entity_poly.pdbx_strand_id
1 'polypeptide(L)'
;MKPKPRLPFVCLCLVFGMVTGGCLRAEEVLPQAIGELQLKAATEPFEPVEIRTSGIVTWIDPGEGKFFQLQDRTGGVQVSFTNVDWPLVGDTVEIEGRLERGPYAPVISNARFRHKGRGIRPVAANASGGGLLNGEYNGELVDVHGWVRSAEMVSPTTFSAVLSSGSARVTVRVSNARTLNPEDLIAAKIWMRGVAVPVRARGGLRQLVDVQVLASTDDDFHVFRREPSDPWKSPIRPLQQAFQYRPGFTRGDRVRVRGELVYERDGVAYLNDGKSGIAVRGAGAAKLKRGDQVEAVGFPDLEDFLPVLSDAVFASFPPEGGAVAPKPMPVDDLVDGLQHAAYVTVRGRLLDRLHAPSPDGSGILVLALNTPRGVFTAELEEKQGENVSYLEEGCTLDASGICLVSADGAGNSTSFKVLIPDRNSIRVVEHASFFTVKRLLVLLSIALGGLAAVAIFAYFISRRNLKLAAEMRERTAVTAERNRLARDLHDTLEQGLTGIHLQLHSIGNSEEDASPDTRERLQAVDVLVRQCHAEMRQSIWNLRSVALEQFDLAEAIERAARSIALGSNIELEVKRSGVPVKLPPLIEDNLLRIGQEAVTNAVKHARAGSLTVELNTAPESVTLTVSDDGSGIQGGSRPGHFGLTGMGERAVRIGGKLELTENPGGGTLVRVKVPLRNGSSRNQYEPAHSSTHQDPRR
;
A
#
# COMPACT_ATOMS: atom_id res chain seq x y z
N MET A 1 -8.38 80.48 48.81
CA MET A 1 -9.79 80.04 48.61
C MET A 1 -9.90 78.60 49.09
N LYS A 2 -10.86 78.33 49.97
CA LYS A 2 -11.00 77.07 50.74
C LYS A 2 -10.91 75.81 49.88
N PRO A 3 -10.04 74.85 50.26
CA PRO A 3 -10.34 73.42 50.18
C PRO A 3 -10.57 72.93 51.61
N LYS A 4 -11.75 72.38 51.92
CA LYS A 4 -11.97 71.73 53.21
C LYS A 4 -11.72 70.22 53.09
N PRO A 5 -11.01 69.61 54.06
CA PRO A 5 -10.45 68.27 53.94
C PRO A 5 -11.19 67.22 54.78
N ARG A 6 -10.84 65.96 54.54
CA ARG A 6 -11.05 64.80 55.44
C ARG A 6 -10.21 64.95 56.70
N LEU A 7 -10.74 64.56 57.87
CA LEU A 7 -10.09 63.83 58.99
C LEU A 7 -11.11 63.61 60.17
N PRO A 8 -10.82 62.86 61.28
CA PRO A 8 -11.17 61.43 61.43
C PRO A 8 -11.74 61.03 62.84
N PHE A 9 -11.89 59.72 63.07
CA PHE A 9 -11.71 58.92 64.31
C PHE A 9 -11.95 59.53 65.72
N VAL A 10 -12.69 58.81 66.59
CA VAL A 10 -12.19 58.12 67.81
C VAL A 10 -13.32 57.65 68.77
N CYS A 11 -13.18 56.39 69.22
CA CYS A 11 -13.56 55.70 70.47
C CYS A 11 -15.01 55.34 70.88
N LEU A 12 -15.19 54.01 71.01
CA LEU A 12 -15.37 53.25 72.27
C LEU A 12 -16.72 53.38 73.01
N CYS A 13 -17.46 52.27 73.06
CA CYS A 13 -17.92 51.67 74.32
C CYS A 13 -18.53 50.27 74.09
N LEU A 14 -17.79 49.26 74.55
CA LEU A 14 -18.30 47.94 74.91
C LEU A 14 -19.16 48.10 76.18
N VAL A 15 -20.43 47.71 76.13
CA VAL A 15 -21.18 47.28 77.32
C VAL A 15 -21.96 46.01 76.96
N PHE A 16 -21.71 45.01 77.80
CA PHE A 16 -22.27 43.67 77.83
C PHE A 16 -23.77 43.67 78.17
N GLY A 17 -24.51 42.75 77.56
CA GLY A 17 -25.60 42.04 78.24
C GLY A 17 -27.01 42.59 78.06
N MET A 18 -27.79 41.95 77.17
CA MET A 18 -29.09 41.38 77.55
C MET A 18 -29.49 40.32 76.52
N VAL A 19 -29.43 39.07 76.95
CA VAL A 19 -30.07 37.93 76.31
C VAL A 19 -31.57 38.18 76.34
N THR A 20 -32.16 38.45 75.18
CA THR A 20 -33.58 38.21 74.95
C THR A 20 -33.67 37.19 73.83
N GLY A 21 -34.22 36.01 74.16
CA GLY A 21 -34.48 34.94 73.21
C GLY A 21 -35.47 35.42 72.16
N GLY A 22 -34.95 35.91 71.04
CA GLY A 22 -35.70 36.11 69.81
C GLY A 22 -35.83 34.77 69.11
N CYS A 23 -37.01 34.16 69.24
CA CYS A 23 -37.44 33.01 68.45
C CYS A 23 -37.22 33.33 66.97
N LEU A 24 -36.28 32.63 66.31
CA LEU A 24 -36.17 32.63 64.84
C LEU A 24 -37.48 32.07 64.30
N ARG A 25 -38.43 32.96 63.95
CA ARG A 25 -39.59 32.60 63.15
C ARG A 25 -39.03 32.10 61.82
N ALA A 26 -39.20 30.80 61.55
CA ALA A 26 -39.05 30.26 60.21
C ALA A 26 -39.89 31.11 59.26
N GLU A 27 -39.27 31.66 58.23
CA GLU A 27 -39.95 32.43 57.19
C GLU A 27 -41.03 31.52 56.59
N GLU A 28 -42.29 31.92 56.73
CA GLU A 28 -43.41 31.06 56.35
C GLU A 28 -43.52 31.02 54.82
N VAL A 29 -43.04 29.93 54.22
CA VAL A 29 -43.12 29.73 52.76
C VAL A 29 -44.59 29.66 52.35
N LEU A 30 -45.03 30.67 51.59
CA LEU A 30 -46.40 30.78 51.09
C LEU A 30 -46.67 29.71 50.02
N PRO A 31 -47.90 29.17 49.93
CA PRO A 31 -48.28 28.24 48.87
C PRO A 31 -48.14 28.88 47.48
N GLN A 32 -47.38 28.23 46.61
CA GLN A 32 -47.14 28.65 45.22
C GLN A 32 -47.91 27.77 44.23
N ALA A 33 -48.37 28.37 43.13
CA ALA A 33 -49.04 27.66 42.05
C ALA A 33 -48.04 26.83 41.23
N ILE A 34 -48.43 25.61 40.83
CA ILE A 34 -47.51 24.67 40.18
C ILE A 34 -46.98 25.21 38.85
N GLY A 35 -47.80 25.89 38.06
CA GLY A 35 -47.37 26.49 36.79
C GLY A 35 -46.32 27.59 36.98
N GLU A 36 -46.37 28.35 38.08
CA GLU A 36 -45.34 29.33 38.41
C GLU A 36 -44.01 28.66 38.79
N LEU A 37 -44.08 27.54 39.52
CA LEU A 37 -42.90 26.73 39.84
C LEU A 37 -42.25 26.15 38.58
N GLN A 38 -43.07 25.67 37.64
CA GLN A 38 -42.59 25.17 36.36
C GLN A 38 -41.86 26.25 35.57
N LEU A 39 -42.46 27.44 35.46
CA LEU A 39 -41.87 28.58 34.75
C LEU A 39 -40.55 29.00 35.38
N LYS A 40 -40.52 29.16 36.71
CA LYS A 40 -39.32 29.54 37.47
C LYS A 40 -38.16 28.57 37.24
N ALA A 41 -38.43 27.26 37.22
CA ALA A 41 -37.40 26.25 36.97
C ALA A 41 -36.88 26.22 35.51
N ALA A 42 -37.62 26.82 34.58
CA ALA A 42 -37.28 26.91 33.17
C ALA A 42 -36.45 28.16 32.81
N THR A 43 -36.69 29.31 33.46
CA THR A 43 -36.16 30.62 33.00
C THR A 43 -34.94 31.16 33.75
N GLU A 44 -34.66 30.73 34.98
CA GLU A 44 -33.59 31.29 35.84
C GLU A 44 -32.38 30.34 35.98
N PRO A 45 -31.16 30.84 36.29
CA PRO A 45 -30.12 29.99 36.86
C PRO A 45 -30.69 29.36 38.14
N PHE A 46 -30.89 28.05 38.10
CA PHE A 46 -31.71 27.37 39.09
C PHE A 46 -30.84 26.79 40.19
N GLU A 47 -31.13 27.23 41.41
CA GLU A 47 -30.73 26.54 42.62
C GLU A 47 -31.96 25.82 43.20
N PRO A 48 -31.79 24.65 43.84
CA PRO A 48 -32.90 23.99 44.51
C PRO A 48 -33.47 24.86 45.65
N VAL A 49 -34.78 25.03 45.68
CA VAL A 49 -35.48 25.91 46.64
C VAL A 49 -36.55 25.13 47.40
N GLU A 50 -36.70 25.41 48.70
CA GLU A 50 -37.81 24.89 49.49
C GLU A 50 -39.12 25.57 49.11
N ILE A 51 -40.16 24.76 48.87
CA ILE A 51 -41.45 25.22 48.37
C ILE A 51 -42.60 24.59 49.17
N ARG A 52 -43.70 25.34 49.24
CA ARG A 52 -45.00 24.83 49.69
C ARG A 52 -45.99 24.95 48.53
N THR A 53 -46.74 23.89 48.26
CA THR A 53 -47.79 23.91 47.22
C THR A 53 -48.96 23.01 47.63
N SER A 54 -50.07 23.07 46.89
CA SER A 54 -51.22 22.21 47.12
C SER A 54 -51.85 21.84 45.79
N GLY A 55 -52.37 20.62 45.70
CA GLY A 55 -53.01 20.14 44.49
C GLY A 55 -53.73 18.83 44.72
N ILE A 56 -54.18 18.23 43.62
CA ILE A 56 -54.90 16.97 43.61
C ILE A 56 -53.98 15.89 43.06
N VAL A 57 -53.94 14.74 43.72
CA VAL A 57 -53.19 13.59 43.26
C VAL A 57 -53.89 12.98 42.04
N THR A 58 -53.24 13.01 40.89
CA THR A 58 -53.83 12.60 39.60
C THR A 58 -53.39 11.22 39.14
N TRP A 59 -52.22 10.74 39.59
CA TRP A 59 -51.73 9.41 39.32
C TRP A 59 -50.82 8.92 40.45
N ILE A 60 -50.89 7.62 40.72
CA ILE A 60 -50.01 6.93 41.65
C ILE A 60 -49.78 5.48 41.20
N ASP A 61 -48.56 4.99 41.42
CA ASP A 61 -48.24 3.58 41.28
C ASP A 61 -47.26 3.14 42.38
N PRO A 62 -47.75 2.40 43.40
CA PRO A 62 -46.91 1.86 44.45
C PRO A 62 -45.79 0.92 43.95
N GLY A 63 -45.93 0.34 42.76
CA GLY A 63 -44.93 -0.54 42.15
C GLY A 63 -43.74 0.18 41.51
N GLU A 64 -43.88 1.46 41.13
CA GLU A 64 -42.81 2.23 40.46
C GLU A 64 -41.94 3.06 41.41
N GLY A 65 -42.31 3.12 42.69
CA GLY A 65 -41.55 3.80 43.76
C GLY A 65 -42.33 4.90 44.46
N LYS A 66 -41.71 5.54 45.46
CA LYS A 66 -42.36 6.56 46.30
C LYS A 66 -42.47 7.93 45.61
N PHE A 67 -43.28 8.00 44.56
CA PHE A 67 -43.70 9.26 43.95
C PHE A 67 -45.15 9.21 43.46
N PHE A 68 -45.73 10.38 43.21
CA PHE A 68 -47.04 10.52 42.59
C PHE A 68 -47.07 11.78 41.72
N GLN A 69 -48.11 11.93 40.90
CA GLN A 69 -48.35 13.15 40.13
C GLN A 69 -49.36 14.04 40.86
N LEU A 70 -49.02 15.31 41.01
CA LEU A 70 -49.85 16.34 41.63
C LEU A 70 -50.23 17.36 40.57
N GLN A 71 -51.51 17.74 40.50
CA GLN A 71 -51.98 18.78 39.60
C GLN A 71 -52.86 19.81 40.32
N ASP A 72 -52.64 21.09 40.01
CA ASP A 72 -53.52 22.18 40.39
C ASP A 72 -54.17 22.81 39.14
N ARG A 73 -54.81 23.97 39.27
CA ARG A 73 -55.46 24.66 38.14
C ARG A 73 -54.48 25.26 37.11
N THR A 74 -53.19 25.26 37.40
CA THR A 74 -52.14 25.96 36.63
C THR A 74 -51.11 25.02 36.01
N GLY A 75 -50.97 23.79 36.52
CA GLY A 75 -50.09 22.78 35.93
C GLY A 75 -49.92 21.54 36.80
N GLY A 76 -49.11 20.60 36.30
CA GLY A 76 -48.81 19.34 36.98
C GLY A 76 -47.34 19.17 37.36
N VAL A 77 -47.04 18.39 38.39
CA VAL A 77 -45.67 18.13 38.82
C VAL A 77 -45.52 16.76 39.46
N GLN A 78 -44.39 16.13 39.21
CA GLN A 78 -44.02 14.88 39.87
C GLN A 78 -43.49 15.19 41.27
N VAL A 79 -44.00 14.43 42.26
CA VAL A 79 -43.62 14.59 43.66
C VAL A 79 -43.07 13.28 44.21
N SER A 80 -41.80 13.29 44.58
CA SER A 80 -41.17 12.21 45.35
C SER A 80 -41.29 12.54 46.84
N PHE A 81 -41.81 11.59 47.62
CA PHE A 81 -42.21 11.84 49.01
C PHE A 81 -41.58 10.88 50.02
N THR A 82 -41.56 11.31 51.28
CA THR A 82 -40.92 10.58 52.40
C THR A 82 -41.91 10.03 53.42
N ASN A 83 -43.20 10.41 53.33
CA ASN A 83 -44.26 9.87 54.19
C ASN A 83 -44.27 8.33 54.21
N VAL A 84 -44.73 7.78 55.33
CA VAL A 84 -45.01 6.34 55.47
C VAL A 84 -46.27 5.97 54.70
N ASP A 85 -47.33 6.76 54.90
CA ASP A 85 -48.63 6.57 54.24
C ASP A 85 -48.61 7.04 52.77
N TRP A 86 -49.49 6.46 51.97
CA TRP A 86 -49.67 6.78 50.56
C TRP A 86 -50.93 7.63 50.35
N PRO A 87 -50.90 8.67 49.50
CA PRO A 87 -52.12 9.34 49.09
C PRO A 87 -52.93 8.48 48.13
N LEU A 88 -54.22 8.78 47.98
CA LEU A 88 -55.07 8.17 46.95
C LEU A 88 -55.27 9.12 45.78
N VAL A 89 -55.49 8.57 44.58
CA VAL A 89 -55.90 9.36 43.41
C VAL A 89 -57.21 10.10 43.75
N GLY A 90 -57.23 11.41 43.53
CA GLY A 90 -58.33 12.31 43.89
C GLY A 90 -58.20 12.98 45.27
N ASP A 91 -57.21 12.60 46.08
CA ASP A 91 -56.93 13.31 47.33
C ASP A 91 -56.37 14.71 47.04
N THR A 92 -56.83 15.70 47.78
CA THR A 92 -56.19 17.01 47.86
C THR A 92 -55.13 16.97 48.95
N VAL A 93 -53.90 17.29 48.58
CA VAL A 93 -52.75 17.28 49.50
C VAL A 93 -52.03 18.62 49.47
N GLU A 94 -51.59 19.05 50.64
CA GLU A 94 -50.63 20.15 50.80
C GLU A 94 -49.24 19.56 50.96
N ILE A 95 -48.28 20.09 50.22
CA ILE A 95 -46.94 19.53 50.09
C ILE A 95 -45.90 20.56 50.48
N GLU A 96 -44.93 20.14 51.28
CA GLU A 96 -43.70 20.87 51.59
C GLU A 96 -42.51 20.02 51.12
N GLY A 97 -41.66 20.57 50.28
CA GLY A 97 -40.55 19.82 49.69
C GLY A 97 -39.56 20.73 49.00
N ARG A 98 -38.66 20.12 48.22
CA ARG A 98 -37.62 20.86 47.49
C ARG A 98 -37.87 20.81 46.00
N LEU A 99 -38.01 21.97 45.35
CA LEU A 99 -38.11 22.05 43.90
C LEU A 99 -36.73 21.72 43.30
N GLU A 100 -36.71 20.78 42.38
CA GLU A 100 -35.52 20.38 41.61
C GLU A 100 -35.79 20.47 40.11
N ARG A 101 -34.71 20.63 39.33
CA ARG A 101 -34.81 20.87 37.89
C ARG A 101 -35.33 19.68 37.09
N GLY A 102 -35.14 18.47 37.60
CA GLY A 102 -35.47 17.21 36.93
C GLY A 102 -34.73 16.99 35.61
N PRO A 103 -34.97 15.83 34.95
CA PRO A 103 -34.29 15.46 33.71
C PRO A 103 -34.84 16.16 32.46
N TYR A 104 -36.09 16.67 32.53
CA TYR A 104 -36.73 17.48 31.49
C TYR A 104 -37.51 18.60 32.17
N ALA A 105 -38.60 18.23 32.83
CA ALA A 105 -39.44 19.10 33.65
C ALA A 105 -39.03 19.04 35.13
N PRO A 106 -39.33 20.11 35.90
CA PRO A 106 -39.03 20.13 37.33
C PRO A 106 -39.84 19.10 38.11
N VAL A 107 -39.25 18.69 39.23
CA VAL A 107 -39.82 17.71 40.16
C VAL A 107 -39.73 18.25 41.58
N ILE A 108 -40.60 17.79 42.47
CA ILE A 108 -40.51 18.10 43.90
C ILE A 108 -39.93 16.88 44.61
N SER A 109 -38.76 17.02 45.23
CA SER A 109 -38.06 15.97 45.95
C SER A 109 -38.21 16.11 47.46
N ASN A 110 -37.95 15.00 48.18
CA ASN A 110 -37.96 14.94 49.65
C ASN A 110 -39.23 15.51 50.30
N ALA A 111 -40.36 15.37 49.61
CA ALA A 111 -41.59 16.01 50.02
C ALA A 111 -42.20 15.34 51.26
N ARG A 112 -42.83 16.15 52.10
CA ARG A 112 -43.83 15.71 53.08
C ARG A 112 -45.18 16.27 52.69
N PHE A 113 -46.22 15.45 52.76
CA PHE A 113 -47.57 15.90 52.45
C PHE A 113 -48.55 15.75 53.63
N ARG A 114 -49.58 16.59 53.65
CA ARG A 114 -50.72 16.57 54.57
C ARG A 114 -52.02 16.45 53.77
N HIS A 115 -52.86 15.49 54.13
CA HIS A 115 -54.19 15.33 53.51
C HIS A 115 -55.10 16.49 53.90
N LYS A 116 -55.79 17.06 52.90
CA LYS A 116 -56.82 18.11 53.07
C LYS A 116 -58.24 17.60 52.79
N GLY A 117 -58.39 16.35 52.34
CA GLY A 117 -59.66 15.71 51.99
C GLY A 117 -59.70 15.27 50.53
N ARG A 118 -60.89 14.93 50.00
CA ARG A 118 -61.08 14.63 48.58
C ARG A 118 -61.33 15.91 47.77
N GLY A 119 -60.64 16.04 46.65
CA GLY A 119 -60.80 17.14 45.70
C GLY A 119 -61.67 16.78 44.50
N ILE A 120 -62.01 17.79 43.71
CA ILE A 120 -62.66 17.61 42.40
C ILE A 120 -61.56 17.32 41.38
N ARG A 121 -61.55 16.12 40.77
CA ARG A 121 -60.55 15.73 39.76
C ARG A 121 -60.44 16.82 38.67
N PRO A 122 -59.23 17.23 38.27
CA PRO A 122 -59.04 18.19 37.19
C PRO A 122 -59.75 17.76 35.91
N VAL A 123 -60.18 18.74 35.10
CA VAL A 123 -60.72 18.47 33.76
C VAL A 123 -59.57 18.04 32.88
N ALA A 124 -59.69 16.87 32.25
CA ALA A 124 -58.66 16.36 31.35
C ALA A 124 -58.58 17.21 30.07
N ALA A 125 -57.38 17.63 29.69
CA ALA A 125 -57.15 18.32 28.42
C ALA A 125 -57.20 17.31 27.26
N ASN A 126 -57.79 17.68 26.12
CA ASN A 126 -57.78 16.81 24.94
C ASN A 126 -56.43 16.94 24.22
N ALA A 127 -55.56 15.95 24.41
CA ALA A 127 -54.18 16.03 23.94
C ALA A 127 -54.03 15.39 22.56
N SER A 128 -53.52 16.16 21.61
CA SER A 128 -52.99 15.61 20.37
C SER A 128 -51.63 14.97 20.61
N GLY A 129 -51.26 13.94 19.84
CA GLY A 129 -49.95 13.33 19.96
C GLY A 129 -48.78 14.31 19.77
N GLY A 130 -48.94 15.33 18.90
CA GLY A 130 -47.95 16.40 18.74
C GLY A 130 -47.83 17.32 19.97
N GLY A 131 -48.95 17.65 20.62
CA GLY A 131 -48.98 18.43 21.87
C GLY A 131 -48.48 17.65 23.09
N LEU A 132 -48.41 16.31 23.02
CA LEU A 132 -47.70 15.54 24.05
C LEU A 132 -46.19 15.68 23.86
N LEU A 133 -45.69 15.54 22.64
CA LEU A 133 -44.26 15.54 22.33
C LEU A 133 -43.57 16.91 22.42
N ASN A 134 -44.32 18.02 22.45
CA ASN A 134 -43.77 19.36 22.71
C ASN A 134 -43.70 19.69 24.22
N GLY A 135 -44.22 18.81 25.09
CA GLY A 135 -44.23 18.97 26.54
C GLY A 135 -45.32 19.88 27.10
N GLU A 136 -46.30 20.30 26.30
CA GLU A 136 -47.39 21.21 26.70
C GLU A 136 -48.16 20.72 27.92
N TYR A 137 -48.41 19.41 28.00
CA TYR A 137 -49.24 18.79 29.05
C TYR A 137 -48.43 18.14 30.17
N ASN A 138 -47.19 18.58 30.43
CA ASN A 138 -46.32 17.93 31.41
C ASN A 138 -46.94 17.87 32.81
N GLY A 139 -47.13 16.65 33.32
CA GLY A 139 -47.70 16.34 34.63
C GLY A 139 -49.23 16.53 34.69
N GLU A 140 -49.87 16.84 33.56
CA GLU A 140 -51.29 17.15 33.52
C GLU A 140 -52.13 15.94 33.09
N LEU A 141 -53.38 15.91 33.59
CA LEU A 141 -54.39 14.95 33.18
C LEU A 141 -54.86 15.25 31.75
N VAL A 142 -54.78 14.25 30.88
CA VAL A 142 -55.11 14.36 29.46
C VAL A 142 -55.98 13.20 29.00
N ASP A 143 -56.80 13.46 27.97
CA ASP A 143 -57.52 12.46 27.20
C ASP A 143 -56.78 12.28 25.86
N VAL A 144 -56.15 11.11 25.67
CA VAL A 144 -55.41 10.77 24.45
C VAL A 144 -56.20 9.77 23.61
N HIS A 145 -56.23 9.99 22.30
CA HIS A 145 -56.93 9.13 21.34
C HIS A 145 -55.94 8.56 20.33
N GLY A 146 -56.11 7.30 19.94
CA GLY A 146 -55.25 6.71 18.92
C GLY A 146 -55.61 5.29 18.54
N TRP A 147 -54.90 4.79 17.54
CA TRP A 147 -54.95 3.40 17.11
C TRP A 147 -53.82 2.63 17.77
N VAL A 148 -54.13 1.52 18.43
CA VAL A 148 -53.13 0.66 19.06
C VAL A 148 -52.29 -0.03 17.98
N ARG A 149 -50.97 0.21 18.02
CA ARG A 149 -49.98 -0.34 17.08
C ARG A 149 -49.32 -1.59 17.64
N SER A 150 -49.00 -1.54 18.92
CA SER A 150 -48.52 -2.67 19.70
C SER A 150 -49.06 -2.56 21.12
N ALA A 151 -49.17 -3.70 21.79
CA ALA A 151 -49.57 -3.79 23.18
C ALA A 151 -48.85 -4.97 23.83
N GLU A 152 -48.54 -4.84 25.11
CA GLU A 152 -47.91 -5.89 25.90
C GLU A 152 -48.26 -5.75 27.39
N MET A 153 -48.18 -6.86 28.12
CA MET A 153 -48.13 -6.85 29.57
C MET A 153 -46.66 -6.77 30.00
N VAL A 154 -46.23 -5.61 30.49
CA VAL A 154 -44.85 -5.40 30.97
C VAL A 154 -44.62 -6.13 32.30
N SER A 155 -45.67 -6.25 33.10
CA SER A 155 -45.73 -7.07 34.30
C SER A 155 -47.12 -7.75 34.35
N PRO A 156 -47.39 -8.68 35.29
CA PRO A 156 -48.71 -9.30 35.42
C PRO A 156 -49.89 -8.32 35.59
N THR A 157 -49.63 -7.09 36.04
CA THR A 157 -50.67 -6.07 36.22
C THR A 157 -50.43 -4.80 35.41
N THR A 158 -49.21 -4.60 34.88
CA THR A 158 -48.85 -3.38 34.15
C THR A 158 -48.98 -3.61 32.65
N PHE A 159 -50.00 -2.99 32.06
CA PHE A 159 -50.22 -2.96 30.61
C PHE A 159 -49.49 -1.76 29.98
N SER A 160 -48.95 -1.96 28.79
CA SER A 160 -48.35 -0.91 27.96
C SER A 160 -48.83 -1.05 26.52
N ALA A 161 -49.13 0.07 25.87
CA ALA A 161 -49.45 0.09 24.45
C ALA A 161 -48.86 1.30 23.75
N VAL A 162 -48.50 1.14 22.48
CA VAL A 162 -48.09 2.25 21.60
C VAL A 162 -49.27 2.62 20.74
N LEU A 163 -49.68 3.89 20.80
CA LEU A 163 -50.76 4.45 20.01
C LEU A 163 -50.20 5.27 18.86
N SER A 164 -50.82 5.16 17.69
CA SER A 164 -50.72 6.16 16.63
C SER A 164 -51.79 7.22 16.87
N SER A 165 -51.36 8.43 17.26
CA SER A 165 -52.22 9.59 17.51
C SER A 165 -51.84 10.72 16.55
N GLY A 166 -52.62 10.87 15.47
CA GLY A 166 -52.28 11.80 14.39
C GLY A 166 -51.03 11.35 13.63
N SER A 167 -49.96 12.15 13.69
CA SER A 167 -48.63 11.83 13.15
C SER A 167 -47.64 11.34 14.20
N ALA A 168 -48.01 11.34 15.48
CA ALA A 168 -47.12 10.96 16.58
C ALA A 168 -47.38 9.53 17.06
N ARG A 169 -46.33 8.89 17.57
CA ARG A 169 -46.44 7.68 18.38
C ARG A 169 -46.41 8.08 19.85
N VAL A 170 -47.39 7.61 20.62
CA VAL A 170 -47.53 7.92 22.05
C VAL A 170 -47.63 6.61 22.81
N THR A 171 -46.82 6.45 23.85
CA THR A 171 -46.90 5.27 24.72
C THR A 171 -47.91 5.53 25.83
N VAL A 172 -48.80 4.58 26.06
CA VAL A 172 -49.76 4.60 27.18
C VAL A 172 -49.48 3.44 28.11
N ARG A 173 -49.63 3.68 29.42
CA ARG A 173 -49.37 2.68 30.44
C ARG A 173 -50.46 2.65 31.49
N VAL A 174 -50.84 1.44 31.89
CA VAL A 174 -51.85 1.20 32.92
C VAL A 174 -51.27 0.26 33.98
N SER A 175 -51.11 0.72 35.22
CA SER A 175 -50.36 0.00 36.28
C SER A 175 -51.06 -1.22 36.89
N ASN A 176 -52.37 -1.14 37.09
CA ASN A 176 -53.22 -2.20 37.64
C ASN A 176 -54.33 -2.56 36.64
N ALA A 177 -53.91 -2.96 35.44
CA ALA A 177 -54.78 -3.47 34.40
C ALA A 177 -55.25 -4.89 34.76
N ARG A 178 -56.57 -5.10 34.82
CA ARG A 178 -57.18 -6.40 35.20
C ARG A 178 -57.96 -7.03 34.06
N THR A 179 -58.48 -6.20 33.16
CA THR A 179 -59.39 -6.60 32.07
C THR A 179 -58.76 -6.46 30.69
N LEU A 180 -57.60 -5.82 30.59
CA LEU A 180 -56.94 -5.55 29.31
C LEU A 180 -56.15 -6.78 28.84
N ASN A 181 -56.46 -7.25 27.64
CA ASN A 181 -55.68 -8.25 26.92
C ASN A 181 -54.96 -7.58 25.74
N PRO A 182 -53.61 -7.58 25.69
CA PRO A 182 -52.86 -6.97 24.60
C PRO A 182 -53.23 -7.44 23.20
N GLU A 183 -53.43 -8.73 22.99
CA GLU A 183 -53.68 -9.30 21.66
C GLU A 183 -55.01 -8.81 21.06
N ASP A 184 -56.03 -8.65 21.90
CA ASP A 184 -57.37 -8.21 21.49
C ASP A 184 -57.45 -6.70 21.20
N LEU A 185 -56.40 -5.95 21.52
CA LEU A 185 -56.35 -4.51 21.41
C LEU A 185 -55.54 -4.03 20.20
N ILE A 186 -54.74 -4.88 19.56
CA ILE A 186 -54.00 -4.49 18.35
C ILE A 186 -54.99 -4.02 17.28
N ALA A 187 -54.67 -2.89 16.62
CA ALA A 187 -55.53 -2.21 15.64
C ALA A 187 -56.86 -1.65 16.20
N ALA A 188 -57.10 -1.73 17.51
CA ALA A 188 -58.25 -1.07 18.12
C ALA A 188 -58.07 0.46 18.17
N LYS A 189 -59.15 1.20 17.94
CA LYS A 189 -59.23 2.62 18.27
C LYS A 189 -59.63 2.77 19.72
N ILE A 190 -58.81 3.46 20.49
CA ILE A 190 -59.03 3.65 21.93
C ILE A 190 -58.94 5.13 22.28
N TRP A 191 -59.50 5.47 23.44
CA TRP A 191 -59.07 6.65 24.18
C TRP A 191 -58.73 6.26 25.61
N MET A 192 -57.81 7.00 26.20
CA MET A 192 -57.40 6.78 27.57
C MET A 192 -57.26 8.13 28.26
N ARG A 193 -57.77 8.20 29.49
CA ARG A 193 -57.51 9.30 30.40
C ARG A 193 -56.29 8.95 31.26
N GLY A 194 -55.34 9.86 31.35
CA GLY A 194 -54.17 9.63 32.20
C GLY A 194 -53.29 10.86 32.31
N VAL A 195 -52.20 10.75 33.06
CA VAL A 195 -51.28 11.87 33.27
C VAL A 195 -50.13 11.79 32.28
N ALA A 196 -49.88 12.86 31.54
CA ALA A 196 -48.78 12.92 30.59
C ALA A 196 -47.46 13.20 31.33
N VAL A 197 -46.47 12.33 31.14
CA VAL A 197 -45.17 12.44 31.81
C VAL A 197 -44.00 12.18 30.85
N PRO A 198 -42.88 12.89 31.01
CA PRO A 198 -41.66 12.63 30.26
C PRO A 198 -40.98 11.38 30.82
N VAL A 199 -40.72 10.38 29.97
CA VAL A 199 -40.07 9.11 30.39
C VAL A 199 -38.66 8.93 29.85
N ARG A 200 -38.33 9.63 28.77
CA ARG A 200 -36.96 9.67 28.26
C ARG A 200 -36.58 11.12 27.98
N ALA A 201 -35.47 11.54 28.59
CA ALA A 201 -34.88 12.84 28.36
C ALA A 201 -33.36 12.71 28.30
N ARG A 202 -32.72 13.51 27.45
CA ARG A 202 -31.26 13.66 27.48
C ARG A 202 -30.93 14.56 28.67
N GLY A 203 -30.82 13.99 29.88
CA GLY A 203 -30.81 14.73 31.15
C GLY A 203 -29.85 15.92 31.25
N GLY A 204 -28.67 15.84 30.62
CA GLY A 204 -27.72 16.96 30.57
C GLY A 204 -28.15 18.11 29.64
N LEU A 205 -28.95 17.82 28.61
CA LEU A 205 -29.47 18.77 27.63
C LEU A 205 -30.93 19.19 27.91
N ARG A 206 -31.63 18.50 28.82
CA ARG A 206 -33.05 18.70 29.15
C ARG A 206 -33.96 18.71 27.90
N GLN A 207 -33.69 17.80 26.97
CA GLN A 207 -34.49 17.63 25.76
C GLN A 207 -35.43 16.45 25.92
N LEU A 208 -36.72 16.68 25.64
CA LEU A 208 -37.74 15.65 25.61
C LEU A 208 -37.45 14.68 24.45
N VAL A 209 -37.44 13.39 24.75
CA VAL A 209 -37.29 12.33 23.74
C VAL A 209 -38.57 11.54 23.60
N ASP A 210 -39.25 11.24 24.72
CA ASP A 210 -40.46 10.42 24.72
C ASP A 210 -41.38 10.79 25.89
N VAL A 211 -42.69 10.64 25.65
CA VAL A 211 -43.77 10.93 26.61
C VAL A 211 -44.64 9.71 26.75
N GLN A 212 -45.00 9.43 28.00
CA GLN A 212 -46.00 8.43 28.35
C GLN A 212 -47.24 9.09 28.93
N VAL A 213 -48.40 8.50 28.66
CA VAL A 213 -49.62 8.81 29.41
C VAL A 213 -49.86 7.66 30.38
N LEU A 214 -49.96 7.97 31.67
CA LEU A 214 -50.07 6.98 32.73
C LEU A 214 -51.48 6.97 33.34
N ALA A 215 -52.05 5.79 33.49
CA ALA A 215 -53.28 5.55 34.23
C ALA A 215 -53.03 4.53 35.36
N SER A 216 -53.69 4.72 36.50
CA SER A 216 -53.54 3.80 37.63
C SER A 216 -54.36 2.52 37.45
N THR A 217 -55.52 2.59 36.79
CA THR A 217 -56.43 1.46 36.55
C THR A 217 -56.94 1.45 35.10
N ASP A 218 -57.53 0.34 34.69
CA ASP A 218 -58.15 0.16 33.37
C ASP A 218 -59.52 0.84 33.23
N ASP A 219 -60.09 1.40 34.30
CA ASP A 219 -61.34 2.18 34.25
C ASP A 219 -61.21 3.43 33.38
N ASP A 220 -60.02 4.02 33.32
CA ASP A 220 -59.71 5.19 32.50
C ASP A 220 -59.30 4.80 31.05
N PHE A 221 -59.38 3.52 30.68
CA PHE A 221 -59.06 2.99 29.34
C PHE A 221 -60.31 2.51 28.61
N HIS A 222 -60.59 3.07 27.44
CA HIS A 222 -61.83 2.83 26.73
C HIS A 222 -61.60 2.49 25.26
N VAL A 223 -62.23 1.40 24.81
CA VAL A 223 -62.16 0.92 23.42
C VAL A 223 -63.36 1.41 22.63
N PHE A 224 -63.13 2.20 21.58
CA PHE A 224 -64.18 2.69 20.69
C PHE A 224 -64.52 1.71 19.57
N ARG A 225 -63.48 1.14 18.93
CA ARG A 225 -63.61 0.24 17.80
C ARG A 225 -62.54 -0.82 17.90
N ARG A 226 -62.92 -2.09 17.80
CA ARG A 226 -61.98 -3.20 17.67
C ARG A 226 -61.71 -3.50 16.19
N GLU A 227 -60.63 -4.23 15.92
CA GLU A 227 -60.39 -4.76 14.60
C GLU A 227 -61.58 -5.64 14.19
N PRO A 228 -62.22 -5.39 13.03
CA PRO A 228 -63.51 -5.99 12.70
C PRO A 228 -63.42 -7.48 12.37
N SER A 229 -62.25 -7.97 11.95
CA SER A 229 -62.03 -9.36 11.53
C SER A 229 -60.57 -9.73 11.69
N ASP A 230 -60.30 -11.02 11.87
CA ASP A 230 -58.96 -11.58 11.87
C ASP A 230 -58.18 -11.18 10.60
N PRO A 231 -57.03 -10.48 10.74
CA PRO A 231 -56.29 -9.97 9.60
C PRO A 231 -55.63 -11.08 8.77
N TRP A 232 -55.41 -12.27 9.35
CA TRP A 232 -54.89 -13.44 8.63
C TRP A 232 -55.93 -14.09 7.72
N LYS A 233 -57.21 -13.73 7.87
CA LYS A 233 -58.29 -14.13 6.95
C LYS A 233 -58.58 -13.07 5.89
N SER A 234 -57.92 -11.92 5.97
CA SER A 234 -58.04 -10.88 4.95
C SER A 234 -57.39 -11.31 3.63
N PRO A 235 -57.89 -10.82 2.48
CA PRO A 235 -57.32 -11.16 1.18
C PRO A 235 -55.90 -10.61 1.07
N ILE A 236 -54.97 -11.44 0.61
CA ILE A 236 -53.59 -11.06 0.31
C ILE A 236 -53.60 -9.98 -0.77
N ARG A 237 -52.87 -8.89 -0.51
CA ARG A 237 -52.73 -7.77 -1.44
C ARG A 237 -51.39 -7.84 -2.18
N PRO A 238 -51.38 -7.56 -3.50
CA PRO A 238 -50.14 -7.29 -4.23
C PRO A 238 -49.37 -6.13 -3.58
N LEU A 239 -48.04 -6.18 -3.57
CA LEU A 239 -47.24 -5.21 -2.81
C LEU A 239 -47.46 -3.78 -3.32
N GLN A 240 -47.55 -3.60 -4.64
CA GLN A 240 -47.86 -2.31 -5.29
C GLN A 240 -49.23 -1.72 -4.90
N GLN A 241 -50.19 -2.55 -4.48
CA GLN A 241 -51.55 -2.11 -4.13
C GLN A 241 -51.74 -1.91 -2.62
N ALA A 242 -50.76 -2.27 -1.79
CA ALA A 242 -50.88 -2.23 -0.33
C ALA A 242 -51.16 -0.82 0.22
N PHE A 243 -50.76 0.23 -0.51
CA PHE A 243 -50.90 1.65 -0.11
C PHE A 243 -51.89 2.43 -0.98
N GLN A 244 -52.60 1.78 -1.89
CA GLN A 244 -53.56 2.47 -2.75
C GLN A 244 -54.80 2.89 -1.96
N TYR A 245 -55.41 4.01 -2.38
CA TYR A 245 -56.62 4.54 -1.74
C TYR A 245 -57.74 3.48 -1.73
N ARG A 246 -58.39 3.35 -0.58
CA ARG A 246 -59.54 2.47 -0.38
C ARG A 246 -60.61 3.20 0.43
N PRO A 247 -61.85 3.31 -0.09
CA PRO A 247 -62.95 3.85 0.68
C PRO A 247 -63.12 3.13 2.02
N GLY A 248 -63.24 3.89 3.10
CA GLY A 248 -63.43 3.36 4.46
C GLY A 248 -62.19 2.75 5.13
N PHE A 249 -61.03 2.70 4.45
CA PHE A 249 -59.78 2.26 5.05
C PHE A 249 -59.13 3.42 5.83
N THR A 250 -58.70 3.12 7.04
CA THR A 250 -58.12 4.07 8.00
C THR A 250 -56.69 3.68 8.33
N ARG A 251 -55.92 4.60 8.93
CA ARG A 251 -54.54 4.33 9.42
C ARG A 251 -54.46 3.22 10.48
N GLY A 252 -55.58 2.85 11.08
CA GLY A 252 -55.67 1.76 12.04
C GLY A 252 -55.96 0.40 11.43
N ASP A 253 -56.29 0.32 10.13
CA ASP A 253 -56.57 -0.96 9.50
C ASP A 253 -55.26 -1.60 9.03
N ARG A 254 -55.11 -2.90 9.30
CA ARG A 254 -53.95 -3.68 8.85
C ARG A 254 -54.15 -4.22 7.44
N VAL A 255 -53.05 -4.45 6.73
CA VAL A 255 -53.00 -5.06 5.41
C VAL A 255 -52.16 -6.33 5.48
N ARG A 256 -52.67 -7.38 4.82
CA ARG A 256 -51.93 -8.62 4.57
C ARG A 256 -51.29 -8.56 3.19
N VAL A 257 -49.98 -8.77 3.15
CA VAL A 257 -49.18 -8.84 1.92
C VAL A 257 -48.41 -10.16 1.89
N ARG A 258 -47.98 -10.57 0.69
CA ARG A 258 -47.16 -11.77 0.48
C ARG A 258 -46.08 -11.49 -0.56
N GLY A 259 -44.87 -11.97 -0.30
CA GLY A 259 -43.76 -11.91 -1.25
C GLY A 259 -42.58 -12.76 -0.78
N GLU A 260 -41.59 -12.95 -1.65
CA GLU A 260 -40.32 -13.58 -1.31
C GLU A 260 -39.45 -12.61 -0.50
N LEU A 261 -38.81 -13.08 0.56
CA LEU A 261 -37.80 -12.30 1.27
C LEU A 261 -36.51 -12.22 0.45
N VAL A 262 -36.23 -11.05 -0.11
CA VAL A 262 -35.02 -10.81 -0.90
C VAL A 262 -33.84 -10.43 0.00
N TYR A 263 -34.08 -9.60 1.01
CA TYR A 263 -33.05 -9.13 1.93
C TYR A 263 -33.67 -8.77 3.28
N GLU A 264 -32.91 -8.95 4.36
CA GLU A 264 -33.25 -8.47 5.69
C GLU A 264 -32.05 -7.69 6.22
N ARG A 265 -32.30 -6.51 6.76
CA ARG A 265 -31.27 -5.67 7.38
C ARG A 265 -31.89 -4.80 8.47
N ASP A 266 -31.22 -4.73 9.61
CA ASP A 266 -31.61 -3.88 10.75
C ASP A 266 -33.07 -4.09 11.20
N GLY A 267 -33.58 -5.33 11.11
CA GLY A 267 -34.95 -5.67 11.48
C GLY A 267 -36.00 -5.24 10.44
N VAL A 268 -35.58 -4.89 9.22
CA VAL A 268 -36.44 -4.57 8.09
C VAL A 268 -36.34 -5.70 7.07
N ALA A 269 -37.47 -6.33 6.79
CA ALA A 269 -37.62 -7.36 5.75
C ALA A 269 -38.05 -6.71 4.43
N TYR A 270 -37.27 -6.89 3.37
CA TYR A 270 -37.61 -6.43 2.03
C TYR A 270 -38.25 -7.57 1.24
N LEU A 271 -39.57 -7.48 1.05
CA LEU A 271 -40.35 -8.48 0.32
C LEU A 271 -40.50 -8.08 -1.13
N ASN A 272 -40.50 -9.06 -2.04
CA ASN A 272 -40.70 -8.84 -3.47
C ASN A 272 -41.66 -9.89 -4.07
N ASP A 273 -42.55 -9.46 -4.96
CA ASP A 273 -43.52 -10.31 -5.65
C ASP A 273 -43.18 -10.53 -7.14
N GLY A 274 -41.97 -10.16 -7.55
CA GLY A 274 -41.48 -10.17 -8.93
C GLY A 274 -41.91 -8.95 -9.75
N LYS A 275 -42.86 -8.13 -9.27
CA LYS A 275 -43.33 -6.91 -9.94
C LYS A 275 -42.95 -5.66 -9.16
N SER A 276 -43.02 -5.73 -7.84
CA SER A 276 -42.82 -4.64 -6.90
C SER A 276 -42.20 -5.16 -5.62
N GLY A 277 -41.63 -4.25 -4.83
CA GLY A 277 -41.15 -4.58 -3.50
C GLY A 277 -41.71 -3.64 -2.44
N ILE A 278 -41.55 -4.03 -1.18
CA ILE A 278 -42.01 -3.28 -0.02
C ILE A 278 -41.06 -3.52 1.15
N ALA A 279 -40.79 -2.46 1.92
CA ALA A 279 -40.13 -2.57 3.20
C ALA A 279 -41.17 -2.96 4.28
N VAL A 280 -40.87 -4.00 5.05
CA VAL A 280 -41.73 -4.48 6.13
C VAL A 280 -40.96 -4.48 7.44
N ARG A 281 -41.41 -3.70 8.40
CA ARG A 281 -40.81 -3.57 9.73
C ARG A 281 -41.70 -4.24 10.76
N GLY A 282 -41.12 -5.12 11.57
CA GLY A 282 -41.90 -5.84 12.57
C GLY A 282 -41.06 -6.73 13.46
N ALA A 283 -41.67 -7.19 14.54
CA ALA A 283 -41.02 -8.13 15.44
C ALA A 283 -40.80 -9.47 14.72
N GLY A 284 -39.58 -10.00 14.77
CA GLY A 284 -39.23 -11.29 14.17
C GLY A 284 -38.74 -11.24 12.72
N ALA A 285 -38.60 -10.06 12.11
CA ALA A 285 -38.00 -9.92 10.77
C ALA A 285 -36.62 -10.60 10.68
N ALA A 286 -35.75 -10.38 11.67
CA ALA A 286 -34.42 -10.98 11.76
C ALA A 286 -34.40 -12.53 11.87
N LYS A 287 -35.54 -13.18 12.11
CA LYS A 287 -35.66 -14.64 12.14
C LYS A 287 -36.02 -15.24 10.78
N LEU A 288 -36.39 -14.40 9.82
CA LEU A 288 -36.78 -14.85 8.48
C LEU A 288 -35.54 -15.25 7.68
N LYS A 289 -35.70 -16.17 6.73
CA LYS A 289 -34.62 -16.63 5.87
C LYS A 289 -34.81 -16.09 4.46
N ARG A 290 -33.72 -15.63 3.85
CA ARG A 290 -33.74 -15.17 2.47
C ARG A 290 -34.21 -16.30 1.54
N GLY A 291 -35.08 -15.96 0.60
CA GLY A 291 -35.71 -16.90 -0.33
C GLY A 291 -37.01 -17.53 0.20
N ASP A 292 -37.32 -17.42 1.48
CA ASP A 292 -38.60 -17.87 2.01
C ASP A 292 -39.74 -17.03 1.44
N GLN A 293 -40.90 -17.67 1.27
CA GLN A 293 -42.16 -16.96 1.03
C GLN A 293 -42.68 -16.43 2.36
N VAL A 294 -42.87 -15.12 2.44
CA VAL A 294 -43.27 -14.45 3.68
C VAL A 294 -44.62 -13.78 3.47
N GLU A 295 -45.55 -14.10 4.37
CA GLU A 295 -46.75 -13.32 4.56
C GLU A 295 -46.56 -12.37 5.74
N ALA A 296 -46.94 -11.12 5.55
CA ALA A 296 -46.85 -10.10 6.57
C ALA A 296 -48.19 -9.40 6.75
N VAL A 297 -48.60 -9.24 8.00
CA VAL A 297 -49.75 -8.45 8.42
C VAL A 297 -49.25 -7.27 9.24
N GLY A 298 -49.45 -6.07 8.74
CA GLY A 298 -49.02 -4.85 9.43
C GLY A 298 -49.82 -3.64 9.00
N PHE A 299 -49.39 -2.46 9.44
CA PHE A 299 -50.10 -1.22 9.15
C PHE A 299 -49.39 -0.45 8.04
N PRO A 300 -50.10 0.00 6.99
CA PRO A 300 -49.54 0.90 6.00
C PRO A 300 -49.09 2.21 6.65
N ASP A 301 -47.82 2.55 6.50
CA ASP A 301 -47.21 3.76 7.03
C ASP A 301 -46.31 4.45 5.97
N LEU A 302 -45.85 5.65 6.28
CA LEU A 302 -44.91 6.40 5.43
C LEU A 302 -43.67 6.78 6.25
N GLU A 303 -42.50 6.31 5.82
CA GLU A 303 -41.19 6.65 6.39
C GLU A 303 -40.42 7.42 5.31
N ASP A 304 -39.99 8.65 5.62
CA ASP A 304 -39.36 9.57 4.65
C ASP A 304 -40.15 9.71 3.32
N PHE A 305 -41.48 9.81 3.44
CA PHE A 305 -42.44 9.86 2.33
C PHE A 305 -42.56 8.58 1.49
N LEU A 306 -41.96 7.47 1.93
CA LEU A 306 -41.94 6.20 1.21
C LEU A 306 -42.79 5.13 1.91
N PRO A 307 -43.44 4.24 1.13
CA PRO A 307 -44.34 3.23 1.67
C PRO A 307 -43.60 2.16 2.47
N VAL A 308 -43.98 2.00 3.75
CA VAL A 308 -43.47 0.95 4.63
C VAL A 308 -44.61 0.27 5.37
N LEU A 309 -44.55 -1.05 5.49
CA LEU A 309 -45.51 -1.80 6.32
C LEU A 309 -44.92 -1.91 7.73
N SER A 310 -45.47 -1.14 8.66
CA SER A 310 -44.96 -1.02 10.03
C SER A 310 -45.68 -1.93 11.01
N ASP A 311 -45.00 -2.22 12.13
CA ASP A 311 -45.51 -3.02 13.25
C ASP A 311 -46.09 -4.37 12.78
N ALA A 312 -45.41 -4.98 11.80
CA ALA A 312 -45.86 -6.18 11.14
C ALA A 312 -45.59 -7.45 11.95
N VAL A 313 -46.45 -8.45 11.75
CA VAL A 313 -46.25 -9.83 12.20
C VAL A 313 -46.09 -10.71 10.97
N PHE A 314 -45.18 -11.67 11.05
CA PHE A 314 -44.75 -12.48 9.92
C PHE A 314 -45.16 -13.95 10.06
N ALA A 315 -45.50 -14.57 8.93
CA ALA A 315 -45.54 -16.01 8.76
C ALA A 315 -44.60 -16.38 7.61
N SER A 316 -43.61 -17.23 7.88
CA SER A 316 -42.64 -17.69 6.88
C SER A 316 -42.98 -19.08 6.40
N PHE A 317 -42.84 -19.30 5.10
CA PHE A 317 -43.07 -20.57 4.43
C PHE A 317 -41.84 -20.91 3.58
N PRO A 318 -41.54 -22.21 3.37
CA PRO A 318 -40.47 -22.61 2.46
C PRO A 318 -40.65 -21.98 1.07
N PRO A 319 -39.57 -21.81 0.29
CA PRO A 319 -39.65 -21.26 -1.06
C PRO A 319 -40.64 -22.04 -1.93
N GLU A 320 -41.66 -21.36 -2.47
CA GLU A 320 -42.58 -21.90 -3.46
C GLU A 320 -42.22 -21.33 -4.84
N GLY A 321 -41.66 -22.14 -5.73
CA GLY A 321 -41.27 -21.74 -7.08
C GLY A 321 -39.79 -21.40 -7.26
N GLY A 322 -39.45 -20.72 -8.36
CA GLY A 322 -38.10 -20.23 -8.61
C GLY A 322 -37.85 -18.91 -7.89
N ALA A 323 -36.61 -18.69 -7.44
CA ALA A 323 -36.21 -17.45 -6.77
C ALA A 323 -36.55 -16.21 -7.63
N VAL A 324 -37.10 -15.18 -6.99
CA VAL A 324 -37.39 -13.91 -7.66
C VAL A 324 -36.09 -13.35 -8.27
N ALA A 325 -36.06 -13.23 -9.60
CA ALA A 325 -34.92 -12.66 -10.30
C ALA A 325 -34.93 -11.13 -10.19
N PRO A 326 -33.76 -10.49 -9.99
CA PRO A 326 -33.68 -9.03 -9.98
C PRO A 326 -34.02 -8.48 -11.37
N LYS A 327 -34.79 -7.39 -11.41
CA LYS A 327 -35.18 -6.73 -12.65
C LYS A 327 -34.06 -5.82 -13.16
N PRO A 328 -33.52 -6.00 -14.38
CA PRO A 328 -32.58 -5.05 -14.96
C PRO A 328 -33.26 -3.71 -15.16
N MET A 329 -32.69 -2.63 -14.62
CA MET A 329 -33.29 -1.29 -14.68
C MET A 329 -32.25 -0.26 -15.13
N PRO A 330 -32.57 0.58 -16.13
CA PRO A 330 -31.76 1.76 -16.41
C PRO A 330 -31.90 2.76 -15.26
N VAL A 331 -30.87 3.58 -15.07
CA VAL A 331 -30.80 4.56 -13.99
C VAL A 331 -31.93 5.59 -14.09
N ASP A 332 -32.31 5.98 -15.30
CA ASP A 332 -33.38 6.95 -15.57
C ASP A 332 -34.71 6.50 -14.94
N ASP A 333 -35.06 5.22 -15.06
CA ASP A 333 -36.29 4.68 -14.50
C ASP A 333 -36.28 4.58 -12.97
N LEU A 334 -35.11 4.62 -12.33
CA LEU A 334 -34.95 4.60 -10.88
C LEU A 334 -34.99 6.00 -10.26
N VAL A 335 -34.48 7.00 -11.01
CA VAL A 335 -34.55 8.40 -10.60
C VAL A 335 -35.96 8.95 -10.86
N ASP A 336 -36.55 8.65 -12.02
CA ASP A 336 -37.86 9.18 -12.41
C ASP A 336 -39.04 8.34 -11.86
N GLY A 337 -38.77 7.14 -11.34
CA GLY A 337 -39.77 6.17 -10.90
C GLY A 337 -39.74 5.85 -9.41
N LEU A 338 -40.92 5.66 -8.80
CA LEU A 338 -41.08 5.08 -7.46
C LEU A 338 -40.79 3.57 -7.48
N GLN A 339 -39.53 3.19 -7.67
CA GLN A 339 -39.03 1.80 -7.57
C GLN A 339 -38.46 1.50 -6.18
N HIS A 340 -38.97 2.17 -5.16
CA HIS A 340 -38.55 1.95 -3.78
C HIS A 340 -38.83 0.51 -3.34
N ALA A 341 -37.87 -0.07 -2.61
CA ALA A 341 -37.85 -1.46 -2.17
C ALA A 341 -37.88 -2.52 -3.29
N ALA A 342 -37.81 -2.13 -4.57
CA ALA A 342 -37.79 -3.08 -5.68
C ALA A 342 -36.44 -3.82 -5.75
N TYR A 343 -36.47 -5.10 -6.15
CA TYR A 343 -35.26 -5.89 -6.39
C TYR A 343 -34.78 -5.69 -7.84
N VAL A 344 -33.67 -4.97 -7.99
CA VAL A 344 -33.19 -4.48 -9.29
C VAL A 344 -31.74 -4.83 -9.54
N THR A 345 -31.35 -4.89 -10.81
CA THR A 345 -29.94 -4.92 -11.23
C THR A 345 -29.60 -3.60 -11.91
N VAL A 346 -28.60 -2.90 -11.37
CA VAL A 346 -28.11 -1.63 -11.91
C VAL A 346 -26.66 -1.79 -12.35
N ARG A 347 -26.37 -1.36 -13.58
CA ARG A 347 -25.02 -1.37 -14.12
C ARG A 347 -24.31 -0.05 -13.82
N GLY A 348 -23.10 -0.13 -13.29
CA GLY A 348 -22.27 1.04 -13.03
C GLY A 348 -20.78 0.72 -13.07
N ARG A 349 -19.96 1.73 -13.34
CA ARG A 349 -18.50 1.64 -13.30
C ARG A 349 -18.01 2.02 -11.90
N LEU A 350 -17.29 1.11 -11.24
CA LEU A 350 -16.77 1.32 -9.89
C LEU A 350 -15.77 2.48 -9.89
N LEU A 351 -16.04 3.50 -9.09
CA LEU A 351 -15.13 4.63 -8.86
C LEU A 351 -14.28 4.41 -7.63
N ASP A 352 -14.90 3.99 -6.53
CA ASP A 352 -14.27 3.91 -5.22
C ASP A 352 -14.97 2.87 -4.34
N ARG A 353 -14.27 2.44 -3.28
CA ARG A 353 -14.74 1.50 -2.27
C ARG A 353 -14.43 2.07 -0.89
N LEU A 354 -15.48 2.35 -0.14
CA LEU A 354 -15.37 2.85 1.23
C LEU A 354 -15.77 1.72 2.17
N HIS A 355 -14.87 1.35 3.09
CA HIS A 355 -15.17 0.36 4.12
C HIS A 355 -15.45 1.09 5.43
N ALA A 356 -16.68 0.95 5.93
CA ALA A 356 -17.11 1.50 7.21
C ALA A 356 -17.11 0.36 8.25
N PRO A 357 -16.05 0.23 9.08
CA PRO A 357 -15.97 -0.84 10.06
C PRO A 357 -16.98 -0.63 11.20
N SER A 358 -17.61 -1.72 11.63
CA SER A 358 -18.48 -1.77 12.81
C SER A 358 -17.70 -2.31 14.03
N PRO A 359 -18.02 -1.87 15.27
CA PRO A 359 -17.32 -2.31 16.48
C PRO A 359 -17.36 -3.83 16.75
N ASP A 360 -18.34 -4.53 16.17
CA ASP A 360 -18.52 -5.98 16.28
C ASP A 360 -17.65 -6.80 15.30
N GLY A 361 -16.85 -6.11 14.48
CA GLY A 361 -15.97 -6.73 13.48
C GLY A 361 -16.65 -7.05 12.15
N SER A 362 -17.95 -6.76 12.01
CA SER A 362 -18.59 -6.63 10.69
C SER A 362 -18.25 -5.28 10.07
N GLY A 363 -18.51 -5.08 8.79
CA GLY A 363 -18.31 -3.79 8.13
C GLY A 363 -19.30 -3.57 7.02
N ILE A 364 -19.57 -2.31 6.68
CA ILE A 364 -20.35 -1.96 5.49
C ILE A 364 -19.37 -1.55 4.40
N LEU A 365 -19.34 -2.32 3.32
CA LEU A 365 -18.65 -1.95 2.09
C LEU A 365 -19.59 -1.11 1.22
N VAL A 366 -19.22 0.14 1.01
CA VAL A 366 -19.93 1.06 0.13
C VAL A 366 -19.16 1.16 -1.19
N LEU A 367 -19.80 0.74 -2.28
CA LEU A 367 -19.29 0.84 -3.64
C LEU A 367 -19.86 2.09 -4.29
N ALA A 368 -19.00 3.05 -4.64
CA ALA A 368 -19.40 4.22 -5.42
C ALA A 368 -19.39 3.87 -6.91
N LEU A 369 -20.56 3.89 -7.55
CA LEU A 369 -20.74 3.44 -8.93
C LEU A 369 -21.15 4.61 -9.82
N ASN A 370 -20.35 4.86 -10.85
CA ASN A 370 -20.63 5.87 -11.86
C ASN A 370 -21.51 5.32 -12.97
N THR A 371 -22.44 6.15 -13.42
CA THR A 371 -23.31 5.90 -14.55
C THR A 371 -23.32 7.14 -15.44
N PRO A 372 -23.82 7.07 -16.69
CA PRO A 372 -23.88 8.25 -17.56
C PRO A 372 -24.64 9.45 -16.98
N ARG A 373 -25.53 9.23 -16.02
CA ARG A 373 -26.43 10.24 -15.43
C ARG A 373 -26.02 10.70 -14.02
N GLY A 374 -25.03 10.06 -13.42
CA GLY A 374 -24.59 10.38 -12.07
C GLY A 374 -23.98 9.20 -11.32
N VAL A 375 -23.75 9.41 -10.04
CA VAL A 375 -23.17 8.41 -9.14
C VAL A 375 -24.26 7.90 -8.20
N PHE A 376 -24.28 6.59 -7.97
CA PHE A 376 -25.07 5.97 -6.92
C PHE A 376 -24.18 5.10 -6.03
N THR A 377 -24.66 4.78 -4.85
CA THR A 377 -23.95 3.88 -3.93
C THR A 377 -24.63 2.52 -3.87
N ALA A 378 -23.82 1.46 -3.83
CA ALA A 378 -24.27 0.13 -3.49
C ALA A 378 -23.63 -0.29 -2.17
N GLU A 379 -24.43 -0.71 -1.20
CA GLU A 379 -23.98 -1.09 0.14
C GLU A 379 -24.05 -2.61 0.30
N LEU A 380 -22.95 -3.23 0.72
CA LEU A 380 -22.85 -4.64 1.06
C LEU A 380 -22.40 -4.78 2.51
N GLU A 381 -23.05 -5.63 3.29
CA GLU A 381 -22.59 -5.98 4.63
C GLU A 381 -21.52 -7.09 4.53
N GLU A 382 -20.27 -6.76 4.89
CA GLU A 382 -19.16 -7.69 4.93
C GLU A 382 -19.06 -8.35 6.32
N LYS A 383 -19.16 -9.67 6.33
CA LYS A 383 -18.84 -10.49 7.52
C LYS A 383 -17.33 -10.75 7.59
N GLN A 384 -16.81 -10.98 8.80
CA GLN A 384 -15.38 -11.31 8.99
C GLN A 384 -14.91 -12.42 8.03
N GLY A 385 -13.89 -12.12 7.23
CA GLY A 385 -13.26 -13.08 6.32
C GLY A 385 -13.84 -13.13 4.90
N GLU A 386 -14.93 -12.41 4.63
CA GLU A 386 -15.36 -12.14 3.26
C GLU A 386 -14.58 -10.94 2.72
N ASN A 387 -13.85 -11.12 1.62
CA ASN A 387 -13.05 -10.07 1.03
C ASN A 387 -13.38 -9.96 -0.46
N VAL A 388 -13.90 -8.79 -0.88
CA VAL A 388 -14.25 -8.47 -2.27
C VAL A 388 -13.06 -7.86 -3.02
N SER A 389 -11.85 -8.33 -2.75
CA SER A 389 -10.59 -7.77 -3.29
C SER A 389 -10.52 -7.80 -4.82
N TYR A 390 -11.29 -8.68 -5.46
CA TYR A 390 -11.40 -8.79 -6.92
C TYR A 390 -12.08 -7.59 -7.60
N LEU A 391 -12.80 -6.75 -6.84
CA LEU A 391 -13.44 -5.54 -7.36
C LEU A 391 -12.44 -4.39 -7.47
N GLU A 392 -11.64 -4.35 -8.53
CA GLU A 392 -10.72 -3.23 -8.81
C GLU A 392 -11.49 -1.95 -9.24
N GLU A 393 -10.99 -0.78 -8.84
CA GLU A 393 -11.48 0.52 -9.34
C GLU A 393 -11.45 0.55 -10.87
N GLY A 394 -12.52 1.04 -11.47
CA GLY A 394 -12.70 1.11 -12.91
C GLY A 394 -13.39 -0.09 -13.55
N CYS A 395 -13.63 -1.19 -12.80
CA CYS A 395 -14.47 -2.30 -13.26
C CYS A 395 -15.92 -1.85 -13.52
N THR A 396 -16.56 -2.39 -14.55
CA THR A 396 -18.01 -2.24 -14.75
C THR A 396 -18.72 -3.41 -14.08
N LEU A 397 -19.65 -3.12 -13.16
CA LEU A 397 -20.35 -4.08 -12.33
C LEU A 397 -21.85 -4.04 -12.60
N ASP A 398 -22.48 -5.21 -12.62
CA ASP A 398 -23.92 -5.37 -12.44
C ASP A 398 -24.16 -5.63 -10.95
N ALA A 399 -24.74 -4.64 -10.26
CA ALA A 399 -25.05 -4.69 -8.85
C ALA A 399 -26.54 -5.02 -8.67
N SER A 400 -26.85 -6.20 -8.13
CA SER A 400 -28.22 -6.65 -7.89
C SER A 400 -28.59 -6.51 -6.42
N GLY A 401 -29.69 -5.83 -6.13
CA GLY A 401 -30.08 -5.55 -4.76
C GLY A 401 -31.38 -4.75 -4.64
N ILE A 402 -31.71 -4.40 -3.40
CA ILE A 402 -32.91 -3.61 -3.09
C ILE A 402 -32.64 -2.14 -3.35
N CYS A 403 -33.44 -1.51 -4.21
CA CYS A 403 -33.36 -0.08 -4.46
C CYS A 403 -34.03 0.71 -3.33
N LEU A 404 -33.27 1.57 -2.66
CA LEU A 404 -33.80 2.55 -1.71
C LEU A 404 -33.65 3.95 -2.31
N VAL A 405 -34.79 4.50 -2.71
CA VAL A 405 -34.91 5.89 -3.16
C VAL A 405 -34.91 6.83 -1.95
N SER A 406 -34.31 8.01 -2.08
CA SER A 406 -34.45 9.13 -1.16
C SER A 406 -35.32 10.21 -1.81
N ALA A 407 -36.32 10.72 -1.09
CA ALA A 407 -37.22 11.74 -1.59
C ALA A 407 -37.00 13.10 -0.91
N ASP A 408 -37.27 14.20 -1.62
CA ASP A 408 -37.38 15.53 -1.04
C ASP A 408 -38.70 15.72 -0.27
N GLY A 409 -38.90 16.88 0.36
CA GLY A 409 -40.14 17.20 1.07
C GLY A 409 -41.40 17.30 0.19
N ALA A 410 -41.25 17.31 -1.15
CA ALA A 410 -42.34 17.23 -2.10
C ALA A 410 -42.61 15.79 -2.59
N GLY A 411 -41.81 14.82 -2.14
CA GLY A 411 -41.90 13.42 -2.53
C GLY A 411 -41.19 13.09 -3.85
N ASN A 412 -40.40 14.00 -4.41
CA ASN A 412 -39.63 13.74 -5.63
C ASN A 412 -38.34 12.98 -5.28
N SER A 413 -38.02 11.96 -6.06
CA SER A 413 -36.76 11.23 -5.94
C SER A 413 -35.57 12.16 -6.20
N THR A 414 -34.58 12.14 -5.29
CA THR A 414 -33.36 12.96 -5.38
C THR A 414 -32.12 12.12 -5.63
N SER A 415 -32.10 10.92 -5.07
CA SER A 415 -31.00 9.97 -5.15
C SER A 415 -31.52 8.60 -4.81
N PHE A 416 -30.76 7.58 -5.13
CA PHE A 416 -31.04 6.22 -4.68
C PHE A 416 -29.75 5.52 -4.29
N LYS A 417 -29.91 4.47 -3.49
CA LYS A 417 -28.85 3.52 -3.18
C LYS A 417 -29.37 2.10 -3.38
N VAL A 418 -28.45 1.16 -3.56
CA VAL A 418 -28.78 -0.26 -3.74
C VAL A 418 -28.22 -1.05 -2.57
N LEU A 419 -29.09 -1.73 -1.82
CA LEU A 419 -28.66 -2.66 -0.76
C LEU A 419 -28.39 -4.03 -1.37
N ILE A 420 -27.13 -4.45 -1.34
CA ILE A 420 -26.66 -5.70 -1.91
C ILE A 420 -26.79 -6.80 -0.86
N PRO A 421 -27.58 -7.87 -1.12
CA PRO A 421 -27.83 -8.91 -0.14
C PRO A 421 -26.60 -9.76 0.18
N ASP A 422 -25.77 -10.03 -0.82
CA ASP A 422 -24.54 -10.82 -0.70
C ASP A 422 -23.57 -10.52 -1.85
N ARG A 423 -22.34 -11.04 -1.73
CA ARG A 423 -21.30 -10.90 -2.75
C ARG A 423 -21.64 -11.53 -4.10
N ASN A 424 -22.52 -12.54 -4.15
CA ASN A 424 -22.91 -13.23 -5.39
C ASN A 424 -23.88 -12.38 -6.22
N SER A 425 -24.48 -11.37 -5.60
CA SER A 425 -25.37 -10.41 -6.23
C SER A 425 -24.59 -9.30 -6.97
N ILE A 426 -23.25 -9.33 -6.91
CA ILE A 426 -22.35 -8.47 -7.68
C ILE A 426 -21.70 -9.28 -8.79
N ARG A 427 -21.83 -8.83 -10.03
CA ARG A 427 -21.19 -9.45 -11.18
C ARG A 427 -20.28 -8.46 -11.90
N VAL A 428 -19.02 -8.82 -12.10
CA VAL A 428 -18.11 -8.05 -12.96
C VAL A 428 -18.49 -8.30 -14.43
N VAL A 429 -18.92 -7.24 -15.12
CA VAL A 429 -19.25 -7.27 -16.54
C VAL A 429 -18.00 -7.00 -17.38
N GLU A 430 -17.20 -6.04 -16.95
CA GLU A 430 -15.97 -5.63 -17.61
C GLU A 430 -14.90 -5.37 -16.55
N HIS A 431 -13.74 -5.99 -16.69
CA HIS A 431 -12.61 -5.75 -15.80
C HIS A 431 -12.01 -4.36 -16.06
N ALA A 432 -11.39 -3.78 -15.01
CA ALA A 432 -10.65 -2.54 -15.16
C ALA A 432 -9.58 -2.67 -16.25
N SER A 433 -9.45 -1.64 -17.09
CA SER A 433 -8.39 -1.58 -18.10
C SER A 433 -7.03 -1.75 -17.43
N PHE A 434 -6.17 -2.60 -18.01
CA PHE A 434 -4.81 -2.80 -17.53
C PHE A 434 -4.01 -1.47 -17.50
N PHE A 435 -4.32 -0.54 -18.41
CA PHE A 435 -3.65 0.76 -18.53
C PHE A 435 -4.24 1.80 -17.57
N THR A 436 -4.08 1.59 -16.27
CA THR A 436 -4.33 2.64 -15.28
C THR A 436 -3.20 3.68 -15.32
N VAL A 437 -3.49 4.93 -14.94
CA VAL A 437 -2.47 6.01 -14.88
C VAL A 437 -1.25 5.58 -14.05
N LYS A 438 -1.49 4.91 -12.92
CA LYS A 438 -0.45 4.36 -12.06
C LYS A 438 0.42 3.33 -12.78
N ARG A 439 -0.17 2.35 -13.48
CA ARG A 439 0.58 1.33 -14.24
C ARG A 439 1.33 1.93 -15.43
N LEU A 440 0.74 2.93 -16.11
CA LEU A 440 1.41 3.65 -17.19
C LEU A 440 2.64 4.43 -16.69
N LEU A 441 2.54 5.09 -15.53
CA LEU A 441 3.68 5.78 -14.90
C LEU A 441 4.80 4.81 -14.51
N VAL A 442 4.46 3.61 -14.01
CA VAL A 442 5.44 2.56 -13.72
C VAL A 442 6.14 2.09 -15.01
N LEU A 443 5.38 1.81 -16.07
CA LEU A 443 5.94 1.41 -17.37
C LEU A 443 6.85 2.50 -17.95
N LEU A 444 6.43 3.76 -17.87
CA LEU A 444 7.22 4.91 -18.30
C LEU A 444 8.53 5.01 -17.50
N SER A 445 8.47 4.81 -16.17
CA SER A 445 9.65 4.84 -15.30
C SER A 445 10.64 3.72 -15.64
N ILE A 446 10.14 2.51 -15.93
CA ILE A 446 10.96 1.37 -16.38
C ILE A 446 11.62 1.69 -17.73
N ALA A 447 10.86 2.22 -18.69
CA ALA A 447 11.37 2.61 -20.00
C ALA A 447 12.46 3.69 -19.89
N LEU A 448 12.23 4.73 -19.06
CA LEU A 448 13.20 5.81 -18.83
C LEU A 448 14.48 5.28 -18.17
N GLY A 449 14.35 4.39 -17.18
CA GLY A 449 15.47 3.73 -16.52
C GLY A 449 16.29 2.85 -17.48
N GLY A 450 15.62 2.09 -18.35
CA GLY A 450 16.28 1.31 -19.40
C GLY A 450 17.04 2.18 -20.40
N LEU A 451 16.45 3.29 -20.82
CA LEU A 451 17.08 4.23 -21.76
C LEU A 451 18.31 4.91 -21.13
N ALA A 452 18.24 5.28 -19.85
CA ALA A 452 19.37 5.78 -19.10
C ALA A 452 20.50 4.74 -18.98
N ALA A 453 20.17 3.46 -18.71
CA ALA A 453 21.16 2.38 -18.65
C ALA A 453 21.88 2.17 -19.99
N VAL A 454 21.14 2.20 -21.11
CA VAL A 454 21.73 2.12 -22.47
C VAL A 454 22.66 3.30 -22.74
N ALA A 455 22.25 4.52 -22.39
CA ALA A 455 23.09 5.71 -22.57
C ALA A 455 24.38 5.65 -21.73
N ILE A 456 24.29 5.19 -20.47
CA ILE A 456 25.46 4.97 -19.61
C ILE A 456 26.39 3.92 -20.22
N PHE A 457 25.86 2.79 -20.68
CA PHE A 457 26.64 1.74 -21.32
C PHE A 457 27.35 2.24 -22.59
N ALA A 458 26.62 2.94 -23.47
CA ALA A 458 27.17 3.55 -24.67
C ALA A 458 28.29 4.56 -24.35
N TYR A 459 28.11 5.38 -23.32
CA TYR A 459 29.13 6.31 -22.83
C TYR A 459 30.40 5.57 -22.37
N PHE A 460 30.27 4.50 -21.60
CA PHE A 460 31.41 3.67 -21.16
C PHE A 460 32.14 3.01 -22.34
N ILE A 461 31.40 2.47 -23.31
CA ILE A 461 31.98 1.89 -24.53
C ILE A 461 32.73 2.95 -25.34
N SER A 462 32.13 4.13 -25.56
CA SER A 462 32.78 5.22 -26.28
C SER A 462 34.05 5.69 -25.58
N ARG A 463 34.04 5.81 -24.25
CA ARG A 463 35.24 6.13 -23.44
C ARG A 463 36.34 5.09 -23.60
N ARG A 464 36.01 3.80 -23.61
CA ARG A 464 36.99 2.72 -23.82
C ARG A 464 37.57 2.75 -25.23
N ASN A 465 36.73 2.93 -26.24
CA ASN A 465 37.16 2.98 -27.63
C ASN A 465 38.10 4.18 -27.89
N LEU A 466 37.82 5.35 -27.31
CA LEU A 466 38.69 6.52 -27.39
C LEU A 466 40.08 6.26 -26.79
N LYS A 467 40.16 5.58 -25.62
CA LYS A 467 41.44 5.21 -25.00
C LYS A 467 42.24 4.24 -25.86
N LEU A 468 41.60 3.17 -26.34
CA LEU A 468 42.24 2.18 -27.21
C LEU A 468 42.75 2.79 -28.51
N ALA A 469 41.97 3.70 -29.12
CA ALA A 469 42.39 4.40 -30.32
C ALA A 469 43.63 5.29 -30.10
N ALA A 470 43.75 5.91 -28.92
CA ALA A 470 44.93 6.70 -28.57
C ALA A 470 46.18 5.82 -28.39
N GLU A 471 46.07 4.70 -27.65
CA GLU A 471 47.17 3.75 -27.44
C GLU A 471 47.67 3.14 -28.75
N MET A 472 46.76 2.81 -29.67
CA MET A 472 47.12 2.26 -30.98
C MET A 472 47.88 3.30 -31.83
N ARG A 473 47.45 4.57 -31.82
CA ARG A 473 48.14 5.65 -32.54
C ARG A 473 49.57 5.84 -32.04
N GLU A 474 49.76 5.83 -30.73
CA GLU A 474 51.09 5.96 -30.12
C GLU A 474 52.01 4.82 -30.55
N ARG A 475 51.54 3.57 -30.47
CA ARG A 475 52.32 2.39 -30.91
C ARG A 475 52.68 2.46 -32.40
N THR A 476 51.73 2.84 -33.26
CA THR A 476 51.99 2.96 -34.69
C THR A 476 53.00 4.06 -35.01
N ALA A 477 52.95 5.18 -34.29
CA ALA A 477 53.89 6.28 -34.47
C ALA A 477 55.33 5.88 -34.06
N VAL A 478 55.48 5.19 -32.93
CA VAL A 478 56.78 4.70 -32.45
C VAL A 478 57.41 3.70 -33.44
N THR A 479 56.62 2.77 -33.96
CA THR A 479 57.12 1.79 -34.95
C THR A 479 57.48 2.44 -36.28
N ALA A 480 56.66 3.39 -36.75
CA ALA A 480 56.95 4.14 -37.98
C ALA A 480 58.26 4.92 -37.87
N GLU A 481 58.51 5.56 -36.72
CA GLU A 481 59.73 6.33 -36.49
C GLU A 481 60.98 5.44 -36.39
N ARG A 482 60.89 4.29 -35.73
CA ARG A 482 61.99 3.29 -35.73
C ARG A 482 62.34 2.82 -37.15
N ASN A 483 61.33 2.53 -37.98
CA ASN A 483 61.53 2.09 -39.36
C ASN A 483 62.05 3.20 -40.28
N ARG A 484 61.77 4.47 -39.96
CA ARG A 484 62.36 5.62 -40.65
C ARG A 484 63.83 5.76 -40.29
N LEU A 485 64.16 5.77 -39.00
CA LEU A 485 65.53 5.85 -38.49
C LEU A 485 66.42 4.74 -39.06
N ALA A 486 65.92 3.50 -39.13
CA ALA A 486 66.67 2.40 -39.71
C ALA A 486 67.03 2.60 -41.20
N ARG A 487 66.15 3.26 -41.97
CA ARG A 487 66.40 3.60 -43.39
C ARG A 487 67.39 4.75 -43.53
N ASP A 488 67.18 5.84 -42.81
CA ASP A 488 68.08 7.02 -42.86
C ASP A 488 69.52 6.65 -42.44
N LEU A 489 69.66 5.77 -41.43
CA LEU A 489 70.96 5.24 -41.00
C LEU A 489 71.61 4.33 -42.06
N HIS A 490 70.82 3.52 -42.78
CA HIS A 490 71.32 2.63 -43.83
C HIS A 490 71.91 3.42 -44.98
N ASP A 491 71.15 4.38 -45.51
CA ASP A 491 71.55 5.13 -46.71
C ASP A 491 72.79 5.99 -46.45
N THR A 492 72.87 6.64 -45.28
CA THR A 492 73.97 7.58 -44.97
C THR A 492 75.27 6.87 -44.62
N LEU A 493 75.21 5.83 -43.79
CA LEU A 493 76.41 5.15 -43.30
C LEU A 493 76.99 4.17 -44.34
N GLU A 494 76.16 3.55 -45.17
CA GLU A 494 76.63 2.59 -46.19
C GLU A 494 77.34 3.33 -47.33
N GLN A 495 76.81 4.49 -47.74
CA GLN A 495 77.46 5.37 -48.70
C GLN A 495 78.80 5.89 -48.16
N GLY A 496 78.84 6.32 -46.89
CA GLY A 496 80.05 6.83 -46.25
C GLY A 496 81.17 5.78 -46.16
N LEU A 497 80.86 4.57 -45.67
CA LEU A 497 81.85 3.49 -45.54
C LEU A 497 82.29 2.92 -46.89
N THR A 498 81.38 2.82 -47.86
CA THR A 498 81.74 2.41 -49.23
C THR A 498 82.69 3.43 -49.86
N GLY A 499 82.45 4.73 -49.67
CA GLY A 499 83.35 5.78 -50.12
C GLY A 499 84.74 5.68 -49.50
N ILE A 500 84.83 5.42 -48.19
CA ILE A 500 86.09 5.22 -47.47
C ILE A 500 86.83 3.98 -48.00
N HIS A 501 86.13 2.86 -48.19
CA HIS A 501 86.72 1.63 -48.72
C HIS A 501 87.30 1.82 -50.13
N LEU A 502 86.58 2.51 -51.02
CA LEU A 502 87.05 2.79 -52.38
C LEU A 502 88.29 3.71 -52.40
N GLN A 503 88.35 4.74 -51.56
CA GLN A 503 89.54 5.61 -51.47
C GLN A 503 90.76 4.86 -50.94
N LEU A 504 90.59 4.00 -49.93
CA LEU A 504 91.68 3.18 -49.41
C LEU A 504 92.21 2.18 -50.45
N HIS A 505 91.32 1.54 -51.21
CA HIS A 505 91.69 0.65 -52.29
C HIS A 505 92.40 1.39 -53.44
N SER A 506 92.01 2.64 -53.71
CA SER A 506 92.69 3.49 -54.69
C SER A 506 94.11 3.86 -54.25
N ILE A 507 94.33 4.15 -52.96
CA ILE A 507 95.66 4.49 -52.42
C ILE A 507 96.57 3.25 -52.42
N GLY A 508 96.05 2.08 -52.03
CA GLY A 508 96.83 0.83 -51.99
C GLY A 508 97.33 0.32 -53.35
N ASN A 509 96.66 0.69 -54.46
CA ASN A 509 97.01 0.27 -55.81
C ASN A 509 97.85 1.30 -56.60
N SER A 510 98.10 2.49 -56.06
CA SER A 510 98.70 3.61 -56.82
C SER A 510 100.17 3.92 -56.51
N GLU A 511 100.83 3.17 -55.61
CA GLU A 511 102.26 3.38 -55.28
C GLU A 511 103.08 2.09 -55.41
N GLU A 512 103.84 1.96 -56.51
CA GLU A 512 104.81 0.88 -56.71
C GLU A 512 106.03 0.96 -55.77
N ASP A 513 106.27 2.11 -55.11
CA ASP A 513 107.41 2.36 -54.19
C ASP A 513 107.03 2.46 -52.69
N ALA A 514 105.84 2.02 -52.29
CA ALA A 514 105.43 2.08 -50.88
C ALA A 514 106.27 1.15 -49.97
N SER A 515 106.83 1.71 -48.90
CA SER A 515 107.57 0.99 -47.86
C SER A 515 106.74 -0.17 -47.27
N PRO A 516 107.37 -1.33 -46.92
CA PRO A 516 106.65 -2.48 -46.36
C PRO A 516 105.72 -2.14 -45.18
N ASP A 517 106.11 -1.19 -44.31
CA ASP A 517 105.31 -0.72 -43.16
C ASP A 517 104.04 0.04 -43.59
N THR A 518 104.09 0.77 -44.70
CA THR A 518 102.94 1.53 -45.23
C THR A 518 101.92 0.61 -45.87
N ARG A 519 102.38 -0.43 -46.58
CA ARG A 519 101.52 -1.45 -47.20
C ARG A 519 100.82 -2.31 -46.15
N GLU A 520 101.52 -2.66 -45.06
CA GLU A 520 100.94 -3.38 -43.92
C GLU A 520 99.89 -2.53 -43.17
N ARG A 521 100.15 -1.22 -42.96
CA ARG A 521 99.18 -0.29 -42.38
C ARG A 521 97.93 -0.09 -43.25
N LEU A 522 98.08 0.02 -44.57
CA LEU A 522 96.94 0.11 -45.51
C LEU A 522 96.10 -1.17 -45.53
N GLN A 523 96.74 -2.35 -45.47
CA GLN A 523 96.01 -3.61 -45.31
C GLN A 523 95.28 -3.69 -43.97
N ALA A 524 95.90 -3.24 -42.87
CA ALA A 524 95.24 -3.19 -41.57
C ALA A 524 94.02 -2.26 -41.57
N VAL A 525 94.09 -1.11 -42.26
CA VAL A 525 92.96 -0.18 -42.39
C VAL A 525 91.86 -0.74 -43.30
N ASP A 526 92.19 -1.42 -44.41
CA ASP A 526 91.17 -2.08 -45.25
C ASP A 526 90.43 -3.18 -44.49
N VAL A 527 91.14 -3.96 -43.68
CA VAL A 527 90.54 -4.97 -42.79
C VAL A 527 89.60 -4.30 -41.77
N LEU A 528 90.02 -3.20 -41.15
CA LEU A 528 89.19 -2.43 -40.20
C LEU A 528 87.93 -1.84 -40.86
N VAL A 529 88.02 -1.37 -42.10
CA VAL A 529 86.86 -0.82 -42.83
C VAL A 529 85.89 -1.94 -43.24
N ARG A 530 86.40 -3.08 -43.71
CA ARG A 530 85.55 -4.27 -43.96
C ARG A 530 84.88 -4.75 -42.68
N GLN A 531 85.59 -4.70 -41.57
CA GLN A 531 85.05 -5.07 -40.26
C GLN A 531 83.99 -4.07 -39.78
N CYS A 532 84.23 -2.76 -39.88
CA CYS A 532 83.22 -1.73 -39.59
C CYS A 532 81.99 -1.88 -40.50
N HIS A 533 82.18 -2.24 -41.77
CA HIS A 533 81.08 -2.48 -42.72
C HIS A 533 80.26 -3.72 -42.34
N ALA A 534 80.92 -4.79 -41.90
CA ALA A 534 80.26 -5.99 -41.39
C ALA A 534 79.51 -5.74 -40.06
N GLU A 535 80.13 -5.01 -39.13
CA GLU A 535 79.55 -4.65 -37.83
C GLU A 535 78.37 -3.66 -37.97
N MET A 536 78.45 -2.73 -38.92
CA MET A 536 77.35 -1.82 -39.27
C MET A 536 76.19 -2.57 -39.91
N ARG A 537 76.44 -3.44 -40.91
CA ARG A 537 75.39 -4.29 -41.50
C ARG A 537 74.74 -5.13 -40.41
N GLN A 538 75.53 -5.76 -39.55
CA GLN A 538 74.99 -6.53 -38.43
C GLN A 538 74.16 -5.65 -37.50
N SER A 539 74.57 -4.42 -37.17
CA SER A 539 73.81 -3.51 -36.31
C SER A 539 72.48 -3.04 -36.94
N ILE A 540 72.44 -2.82 -38.25
CA ILE A 540 71.21 -2.50 -38.99
C ILE A 540 70.29 -3.72 -39.12
N TRP A 541 70.86 -4.89 -39.36
CA TRP A 541 70.12 -6.17 -39.28
C TRP A 541 69.60 -6.43 -37.87
N ASN A 542 70.31 -6.00 -36.82
CA ASN A 542 69.83 -6.10 -35.45
C ASN A 542 68.66 -5.14 -35.15
N LEU A 543 68.60 -4.01 -35.86
CA LEU A 543 67.48 -3.05 -35.82
C LEU A 543 66.31 -3.49 -36.71
N ARG A 544 66.54 -4.33 -37.73
CA ARG A 544 65.54 -4.97 -38.59
C ARG A 544 65.31 -6.43 -38.17
N SER A 545 64.36 -6.67 -37.27
CA SER A 545 63.77 -8.01 -37.17
C SER A 545 62.75 -8.26 -38.29
N VAL A 546 63.14 -8.02 -39.55
CA VAL A 546 62.23 -8.15 -40.71
C VAL A 546 62.10 -9.61 -41.17
N ALA A 547 63.07 -10.47 -40.83
CA ALA A 547 63.03 -11.89 -41.20
C ALA A 547 61.89 -12.63 -40.49
N LEU A 548 61.67 -12.36 -39.20
CA LEU A 548 60.58 -12.97 -38.42
C LEU A 548 59.22 -12.27 -38.63
N GLU A 549 59.19 -11.12 -39.32
CA GLU A 549 57.94 -10.50 -39.79
C GLU A 549 57.39 -11.17 -41.06
N GLN A 550 58.22 -11.92 -41.80
CA GLN A 550 57.88 -12.48 -43.12
C GLN A 550 58.01 -14.01 -43.23
N PHE A 551 58.90 -14.64 -42.46
CA PHE A 551 59.21 -16.07 -42.54
C PHE A 551 59.22 -16.70 -41.14
N ASP A 552 58.95 -18.01 -41.06
CA ASP A 552 59.08 -18.73 -39.79
C ASP A 552 60.56 -18.91 -39.40
N LEU A 553 60.84 -19.21 -38.12
CA LEU A 553 62.21 -19.31 -37.60
C LEU A 553 63.08 -20.31 -38.38
N ALA A 554 62.50 -21.43 -38.82
CA ALA A 554 63.23 -22.47 -39.55
C ALA A 554 63.67 -21.93 -40.92
N GLU A 555 62.76 -21.29 -41.65
CA GLU A 555 63.05 -20.69 -42.95
C GLU A 555 64.02 -19.51 -42.84
N ALA A 556 63.91 -18.71 -41.77
CA ALA A 556 64.84 -17.62 -41.49
C ALA A 556 66.27 -18.13 -41.22
N ILE A 557 66.42 -19.21 -40.45
CA ILE A 557 67.73 -19.86 -40.20
C ILE A 557 68.28 -20.48 -41.48
N GLU A 558 67.45 -21.18 -42.26
CA GLU A 558 67.88 -21.80 -43.52
C GLU A 558 68.44 -20.77 -44.50
N ARG A 559 67.71 -19.66 -44.71
CA ARG A 559 68.15 -18.58 -45.60
C ARG A 559 69.43 -17.93 -45.11
N ALA A 560 69.54 -17.67 -43.82
CA ALA A 560 70.75 -17.11 -43.24
C ALA A 560 71.94 -18.07 -43.42
N ALA A 561 71.75 -19.37 -43.15
CA ALA A 561 72.80 -20.37 -43.30
C ALA A 561 73.26 -20.52 -44.75
N ARG A 562 72.34 -20.60 -45.71
CA ARG A 562 72.65 -20.65 -47.15
C ARG A 562 73.38 -19.38 -47.62
N SER A 563 72.97 -18.21 -47.13
CA SER A 563 73.62 -16.94 -47.47
C SER A 563 75.05 -16.85 -46.91
N ILE A 564 75.31 -17.39 -45.70
CA ILE A 564 76.64 -17.38 -45.08
C ILE A 564 77.56 -18.41 -45.74
N ALA A 565 77.03 -19.57 -46.14
CA ALA A 565 77.78 -20.62 -46.82
C ALA A 565 78.07 -20.29 -48.30
N LEU A 566 77.40 -19.27 -48.87
CA LEU A 566 77.53 -18.86 -50.26
C LEU A 566 78.99 -18.49 -50.60
N GLY A 567 79.62 -19.27 -51.48
CA GLY A 567 81.03 -19.08 -51.87
C GLY A 567 82.06 -19.87 -51.06
N SER A 568 81.62 -20.75 -50.16
CA SER A 568 82.47 -21.76 -49.50
C SER A 568 82.28 -23.16 -50.12
N ASN A 569 83.26 -24.06 -49.99
CA ASN A 569 83.19 -25.44 -50.50
C ASN A 569 82.50 -26.41 -49.54
N ILE A 570 81.64 -25.92 -48.63
CA ILE A 570 80.97 -26.71 -47.59
C ILE A 570 79.60 -27.16 -48.09
N GLU A 571 79.31 -28.45 -47.96
CA GLU A 571 77.97 -28.99 -48.22
C GLU A 571 77.04 -28.70 -47.02
N LEU A 572 76.05 -27.84 -47.21
CA LEU A 572 75.11 -27.42 -46.16
C LEU A 572 73.79 -28.21 -46.23
N GLU A 573 73.47 -28.92 -45.16
CA GLU A 573 72.18 -29.60 -44.96
C GLU A 573 71.38 -28.92 -43.83
N VAL A 574 70.13 -28.55 -44.10
CA VAL A 574 69.23 -27.96 -43.09
C VAL A 574 68.05 -28.90 -42.83
N LYS A 575 67.92 -29.34 -41.58
CA LYS A 575 66.88 -30.28 -41.12
C LYS A 575 65.90 -29.58 -40.18
N ARG A 576 64.62 -29.89 -40.38
CA ARG A 576 63.53 -29.49 -39.48
C ARG A 576 62.86 -30.74 -38.96
N SER A 577 62.81 -30.90 -37.64
CA SER A 577 62.21 -32.05 -36.97
C SER A 577 61.25 -31.61 -35.85
N GLY A 578 60.29 -32.46 -35.49
CA GLY A 578 59.35 -32.19 -34.39
C GLY A 578 58.00 -31.57 -34.79
N VAL A 579 57.25 -31.10 -33.80
CA VAL A 579 55.88 -30.54 -33.95
C VAL A 579 55.97 -29.01 -34.07
N PRO A 580 55.26 -28.36 -35.02
CA PRO A 580 55.23 -26.90 -35.11
C PRO A 580 54.70 -26.27 -33.82
N VAL A 581 55.53 -25.49 -33.12
CA VAL A 581 55.15 -24.72 -31.93
C VAL A 581 55.40 -23.24 -32.20
N LYS A 582 54.45 -22.39 -31.82
CA LYS A 582 54.62 -20.94 -31.91
C LYS A 582 55.55 -20.49 -30.79
N LEU A 583 56.74 -19.99 -31.15
CA LEU A 583 57.73 -19.54 -30.19
C LEU A 583 57.49 -18.06 -29.85
N PRO A 584 57.77 -17.62 -28.61
CA PRO A 584 57.81 -16.20 -28.27
C PRO A 584 58.82 -15.46 -29.17
N PRO A 585 58.52 -14.25 -29.67
CA PRO A 585 59.41 -13.51 -30.58
C PRO A 585 60.83 -13.30 -30.04
N LEU A 586 60.96 -13.17 -28.71
CA LEU A 586 62.26 -13.07 -28.04
C LEU A 586 63.08 -14.35 -28.19
N ILE A 587 62.45 -15.53 -28.15
CA ILE A 587 63.12 -16.83 -28.34
C ILE A 587 63.54 -16.99 -29.80
N GLU A 588 62.66 -16.62 -30.74
CA GLU A 588 62.93 -16.69 -32.18
C GLU A 588 64.13 -15.80 -32.58
N ASP A 589 64.15 -14.53 -32.16
CA ASP A 589 65.24 -13.60 -32.51
C ASP A 589 66.60 -14.05 -31.96
N ASN A 590 66.63 -14.56 -30.72
CA ASN A 590 67.89 -15.03 -30.13
C ASN A 590 68.37 -16.34 -30.76
N LEU A 591 67.48 -17.29 -31.05
CA LEU A 591 67.85 -18.54 -31.72
C LEU A 591 68.37 -18.30 -33.13
N LEU A 592 67.74 -17.38 -33.89
CA LEU A 592 68.22 -17.00 -35.22
C LEU A 592 69.65 -16.45 -35.17
N ARG A 593 69.93 -15.54 -34.22
CA ARG A 593 71.26 -14.95 -34.04
C ARG A 593 72.31 -15.97 -33.60
N ILE A 594 71.94 -16.89 -32.71
CA ILE A 594 72.83 -17.98 -32.29
C ILE A 594 73.15 -18.90 -33.47
N GLY A 595 72.14 -19.27 -34.28
CA GLY A 595 72.34 -20.11 -35.47
C GLY A 595 73.25 -19.45 -36.50
N GLN A 596 73.07 -18.15 -36.76
CA GLN A 596 73.93 -17.37 -37.66
C GLN A 596 75.38 -17.37 -37.22
N GLU A 597 75.62 -17.11 -35.93
CA GLU A 597 76.97 -17.07 -35.37
C GLU A 597 77.61 -18.47 -35.41
N ALA A 598 76.87 -19.52 -35.09
CA ALA A 598 77.35 -20.90 -35.15
C ALA A 598 77.73 -21.31 -36.59
N VAL A 599 76.89 -21.01 -37.58
CA VAL A 599 77.19 -21.28 -39.01
C VAL A 599 78.38 -20.46 -39.50
N THR A 600 78.47 -19.20 -39.09
CA THR A 600 79.63 -18.33 -39.44
C THR A 600 80.93 -18.91 -38.89
N ASN A 601 80.90 -19.41 -37.66
CA ASN A 601 82.07 -20.04 -37.04
C ASN A 601 82.48 -21.33 -37.78
N ALA A 602 81.52 -22.18 -38.17
CA ALA A 602 81.81 -23.38 -38.95
C ALA A 602 82.45 -23.04 -40.31
N VAL A 603 81.87 -22.09 -41.05
CA VAL A 603 82.36 -21.69 -42.38
C VAL A 603 83.75 -21.05 -42.32
N LYS A 604 84.03 -20.21 -41.30
CA LYS A 604 85.30 -19.50 -41.18
C LYS A 604 86.42 -20.30 -40.54
N HIS A 605 86.10 -21.21 -39.61
CA HIS A 605 87.10 -21.78 -38.72
C HIS A 605 87.21 -23.31 -38.77
N ALA A 606 86.16 -24.05 -39.16
CA ALA A 606 86.17 -25.51 -39.02
C ALA A 606 86.96 -26.26 -40.10
N ARG A 607 87.16 -25.68 -41.30
CA ARG A 607 87.66 -26.39 -42.50
C ARG A 607 86.88 -27.70 -42.78
N ALA A 608 85.59 -27.67 -42.49
CA ALA A 608 84.66 -28.76 -42.68
C ALA A 608 84.39 -29.02 -44.17
N GLY A 609 84.06 -30.26 -44.53
CA GLY A 609 83.46 -30.62 -45.81
C GLY A 609 81.93 -30.55 -45.77
N SER A 610 81.34 -30.77 -44.59
CA SER A 610 79.89 -30.77 -44.40
C SER A 610 79.46 -29.99 -43.16
N LEU A 611 78.29 -29.33 -43.24
CA LEU A 611 77.67 -28.57 -42.17
C LEU A 611 76.18 -28.92 -42.10
N THR A 612 75.71 -29.36 -40.93
CA THR A 612 74.30 -29.67 -40.68
C THR A 612 73.72 -28.66 -39.69
N VAL A 613 72.58 -28.07 -40.03
CA VAL A 613 71.78 -27.23 -39.12
C VAL A 613 70.44 -27.91 -38.88
N GLU A 614 70.14 -28.29 -37.64
CA GLU A 614 68.88 -28.92 -37.26
C GLU A 614 68.11 -28.07 -36.24
N LEU A 615 66.86 -27.75 -36.57
CA LEU A 615 65.91 -27.16 -35.62
C LEU A 615 64.84 -28.19 -35.26
N ASN A 616 64.85 -28.62 -34.00
CA ASN A 616 63.87 -29.55 -33.44
C ASN A 616 62.92 -28.82 -32.49
N THR A 617 61.63 -28.80 -32.82
CA THR A 617 60.59 -28.19 -31.99
C THR A 617 59.73 -29.25 -31.30
N ALA A 618 59.67 -29.21 -29.97
CA ALA A 618 58.81 -30.06 -29.15
C ALA A 618 57.94 -29.19 -28.22
N PRO A 619 56.81 -29.71 -27.70
CA PRO A 619 55.90 -28.92 -26.84
C PRO A 619 56.59 -28.27 -25.64
N GLU A 620 57.60 -28.94 -25.04
CA GLU A 620 58.27 -28.50 -23.82
C GLU A 620 59.66 -27.89 -24.04
N SER A 621 60.19 -27.95 -25.27
CA SER A 621 61.50 -27.35 -25.58
C SER A 621 61.72 -27.19 -27.07
N VAL A 622 62.47 -26.15 -27.44
CA VAL A 622 63.08 -26.02 -28.77
C VAL A 622 64.58 -26.25 -28.69
N THR A 623 65.13 -27.01 -29.63
CA THR A 623 66.56 -27.29 -29.70
C THR A 623 67.09 -26.91 -31.07
N LEU A 624 68.08 -26.02 -31.11
CA LEU A 624 68.86 -25.71 -32.31
C LEU A 624 70.21 -26.41 -32.20
N THR A 625 70.57 -27.19 -33.22
CA THR A 625 71.84 -27.91 -33.31
C THR A 625 72.56 -27.51 -34.59
N VAL A 626 73.83 -27.15 -34.52
CA VAL A 626 74.71 -26.89 -35.66
C VAL A 626 75.92 -27.79 -35.51
N SER A 627 76.20 -28.61 -36.52
CA SER A 627 77.23 -29.65 -36.49
C SER A 627 78.09 -29.61 -37.73
N ASP A 628 79.40 -29.63 -37.57
CA ASP A 628 80.38 -29.75 -38.67
C ASP A 628 81.26 -31.00 -38.52
N ASP A 629 81.94 -31.37 -39.60
CA ASP A 629 82.92 -32.48 -39.67
C ASP A 629 84.38 -32.00 -39.69
N GLY A 630 84.63 -30.76 -39.25
CA GLY A 630 85.91 -30.07 -39.36
C GLY A 630 86.99 -30.49 -38.35
N SER A 631 87.98 -29.63 -38.13
CA SER A 631 89.15 -29.93 -37.27
C SER A 631 88.87 -29.93 -35.76
N GLY A 632 87.61 -29.77 -35.34
CA GLY A 632 87.21 -29.68 -33.93
C GLY A 632 87.72 -28.41 -33.22
N ILE A 633 87.52 -28.37 -31.90
CA ILE A 633 87.86 -27.21 -31.07
C ILE A 633 89.31 -27.34 -30.62
N GLN A 634 90.23 -26.56 -31.18
CA GLN A 634 91.59 -26.48 -30.62
C GLN A 634 91.55 -25.76 -29.27
N GLY A 635 91.97 -26.46 -28.20
CA GLY A 635 91.73 -26.07 -26.82
C GLY A 635 92.24 -24.70 -26.37
N GLY A 636 91.54 -24.13 -25.38
CA GLY A 636 91.99 -23.02 -24.53
C GLY A 636 91.63 -21.62 -25.03
N SER A 637 90.71 -20.96 -24.32
CA SER A 637 90.28 -19.57 -24.50
C SER A 637 91.47 -18.63 -24.79
N ARG A 638 91.61 -18.21 -26.06
CA ARG A 638 92.48 -17.09 -26.45
C ARG A 638 91.67 -15.79 -26.37
N PRO A 639 92.24 -14.67 -25.87
CA PRO A 639 91.52 -13.40 -25.78
C PRO A 639 91.18 -12.90 -27.19
N GLY A 640 89.89 -12.73 -27.52
CA GLY A 640 89.45 -12.15 -28.80
C GLY A 640 88.22 -12.77 -29.48
N HIS A 641 87.71 -13.92 -29.05
CA HIS A 641 86.50 -14.52 -29.63
C HIS A 641 85.21 -14.06 -28.92
N PHE A 642 84.65 -12.92 -29.36
CA PHE A 642 83.37 -12.39 -28.85
C PHE A 642 82.14 -13.25 -29.24
N GLY A 643 82.26 -14.10 -30.27
CA GLY A 643 81.16 -14.92 -30.81
C GLY A 643 80.61 -15.96 -29.84
N LEU A 644 81.48 -16.72 -29.17
CA LEU A 644 81.09 -17.77 -28.21
C LEU A 644 80.44 -17.18 -26.95
N THR A 645 81.01 -16.09 -26.40
CA THR A 645 80.45 -15.35 -25.26
C THR A 645 79.06 -14.78 -25.60
N GLY A 646 78.93 -14.17 -26.78
CA GLY A 646 77.65 -13.63 -27.27
C GLY A 646 76.59 -14.70 -27.49
N MET A 647 76.96 -15.91 -27.94
CA MET A 647 76.01 -17.03 -28.01
C MET A 647 75.58 -17.51 -26.62
N GLY A 648 76.51 -17.57 -25.66
CA GLY A 648 76.23 -17.94 -24.27
C GLY A 648 75.27 -16.96 -23.58
N GLU A 649 75.54 -15.66 -23.67
CA GLU A 649 74.68 -14.61 -23.11
C GLU A 649 73.27 -14.62 -23.73
N ARG A 650 73.16 -14.81 -25.05
CA ARG A 650 71.87 -14.94 -25.74
C ARG A 650 71.10 -16.18 -25.32
N ALA A 651 71.78 -17.31 -25.13
CA ALA A 651 71.15 -18.54 -24.63
C ALA A 651 70.59 -18.34 -23.21
N VAL A 652 71.38 -17.74 -22.30
CA VAL A 652 70.93 -17.41 -20.94
C VAL A 652 69.74 -16.46 -20.96
N ARG A 653 69.75 -15.44 -21.84
CA ARG A 653 68.67 -14.44 -21.97
C ARG A 653 67.31 -15.05 -22.31
N ILE A 654 67.30 -16.18 -22.99
CA ILE A 654 66.06 -16.92 -23.33
C ILE A 654 65.80 -18.12 -22.42
N GLY A 655 66.55 -18.25 -21.31
CA GLY A 655 66.43 -19.38 -20.39
C GLY A 655 66.94 -20.70 -20.96
N GLY A 656 67.70 -20.66 -22.06
CA GLY A 656 68.28 -21.82 -22.71
C GLY A 656 69.69 -22.15 -22.22
N LYS A 657 70.12 -23.37 -22.53
CA LYS A 657 71.47 -23.85 -22.24
C LYS A 657 72.23 -24.09 -23.55
N LEU A 658 73.38 -23.46 -23.69
CA LEU A 658 74.34 -23.69 -24.77
C LEU A 658 75.30 -24.81 -24.37
N GLU A 659 75.41 -25.82 -25.21
CA GLU A 659 76.34 -26.94 -25.09
C GLU A 659 77.23 -26.96 -26.34
N LEU A 660 78.54 -27.03 -26.10
CA LEU A 660 79.55 -27.07 -27.14
C LEU A 660 80.38 -28.34 -26.90
N THR A 661 80.34 -29.27 -27.85
CA THR A 661 81.02 -30.57 -27.72
C THR A 661 81.73 -30.95 -29.02
N GLU A 662 82.75 -31.81 -28.94
CA GLU A 662 83.35 -32.43 -30.13
C GLU A 662 82.37 -33.41 -30.76
N ASN A 663 82.31 -33.42 -32.09
CA ASN A 663 81.41 -34.27 -32.86
C ASN A 663 82.03 -35.68 -33.06
N PRO A 664 81.30 -36.79 -32.76
CA PRO A 664 81.79 -38.15 -33.02
C PRO A 664 81.96 -38.40 -34.53
N GLY A 665 83.17 -38.21 -35.03
CA GLY A 665 83.52 -38.21 -36.46
C GLY A 665 84.56 -37.15 -36.85
N GLY A 666 84.88 -36.23 -35.92
CA GLY A 666 85.64 -35.01 -36.20
C GLY A 666 84.69 -33.81 -36.28
N GLY A 667 85.13 -32.63 -35.83
CA GLY A 667 84.36 -31.38 -35.93
C GLY A 667 83.72 -30.89 -34.63
N THR A 668 82.88 -29.87 -34.74
CA THR A 668 82.22 -29.19 -33.60
C THR A 668 80.70 -29.35 -33.63
N LEU A 669 80.10 -29.58 -32.45
CA LEU A 669 78.66 -29.58 -32.22
C LEU A 669 78.26 -28.42 -31.31
N VAL A 670 77.50 -27.47 -31.83
CA VAL A 670 76.86 -26.40 -31.08
C VAL A 670 75.38 -26.74 -30.88
N ARG A 671 74.94 -26.90 -29.63
CA ARG A 671 73.54 -27.19 -29.30
C ARG A 671 73.00 -26.16 -28.32
N VAL A 672 71.88 -25.52 -28.66
CA VAL A 672 71.11 -24.70 -27.72
C VAL A 672 69.75 -25.32 -27.49
N LYS A 673 69.47 -25.69 -26.24
CA LYS A 673 68.16 -26.17 -25.82
C LYS A 673 67.46 -25.14 -24.94
N VAL A 674 66.27 -24.71 -25.34
CA VAL A 674 65.45 -23.73 -24.64
C VAL A 674 64.18 -24.42 -24.13
N PRO A 675 63.95 -24.51 -22.81
CA PRO A 675 62.72 -25.06 -22.25
C PRO A 675 61.56 -24.09 -22.50
N LEU A 676 60.50 -24.60 -23.13
CA LEU A 676 59.24 -23.89 -23.32
C LEU A 676 58.37 -24.26 -22.11
N ARG A 677 58.43 -23.46 -21.04
CA ARG A 677 57.53 -23.67 -19.90
C ARG A 677 56.10 -23.54 -20.39
N ASN A 678 55.32 -24.62 -20.31
CA ASN A 678 53.89 -24.61 -20.56
C ASN A 678 53.24 -23.46 -19.79
N GLY A 679 52.55 -22.58 -20.51
CA GLY A 679 51.75 -21.47 -19.98
C GLY A 679 50.50 -21.96 -19.23
N SER A 680 50.72 -22.80 -18.23
CA SER A 680 49.76 -23.25 -17.23
C SER A 680 50.49 -23.43 -15.90
N SER A 681 50.99 -22.32 -15.36
CA SER A 681 51.20 -22.17 -13.92
C SER A 681 50.75 -20.77 -13.50
N ARG A 682 49.70 -20.79 -12.69
CA ARG A 682 49.20 -19.72 -11.82
C ARG A 682 50.32 -18.82 -11.30
N ASN A 683 50.02 -17.52 -11.29
CA ASN A 683 50.23 -16.60 -10.17
C ASN A 683 51.18 -17.11 -9.07
N GLN A 684 52.46 -16.73 -9.17
CA GLN A 684 53.36 -16.67 -8.03
C GLN A 684 54.44 -15.60 -8.32
N TYR A 685 54.02 -14.35 -8.16
CA TYR A 685 54.88 -13.28 -7.65
C TYR A 685 54.07 -12.61 -6.55
N GLU A 686 54.15 -13.21 -5.37
CA GLU A 686 53.82 -12.58 -4.10
C GLU A 686 55.05 -11.73 -3.73
N PRO A 687 54.94 -10.40 -3.56
CA PRO A 687 56.02 -9.65 -2.96
C PRO A 687 56.02 -9.91 -1.46
N ALA A 688 57.13 -10.45 -0.98
CA ALA A 688 57.50 -10.35 0.41
C ALA A 688 57.53 -8.86 0.83
N HIS A 689 56.85 -8.51 1.91
CA HIS A 689 57.40 -7.71 3.02
C HIS A 689 56.33 -7.46 4.12
N SER A 690 56.48 -8.22 5.20
CA SER A 690 56.62 -7.76 6.60
C SER A 690 55.77 -6.56 7.11
N SER A 691 54.81 -6.92 7.96
CA SER A 691 54.61 -6.49 9.36
C SER A 691 54.23 -5.04 9.72
N THR A 692 53.33 -5.01 10.73
CA THR A 692 53.11 -4.02 11.80
C THR A 692 52.40 -2.70 11.47
N HIS A 693 51.13 -2.59 11.88
CA HIS A 693 50.78 -1.74 13.03
C HIS A 693 49.37 -2.06 13.59
N GLN A 694 49.34 -2.33 14.89
CA GLN A 694 48.17 -2.18 15.77
C GLN A 694 47.80 -0.70 15.89
N ASP A 695 46.51 -0.36 15.97
CA ASP A 695 45.88 0.24 17.18
C ASP A 695 44.33 0.36 17.02
N PRO A 696 43.54 0.57 18.11
CA PRO A 696 42.20 0.02 18.26
C PRO A 696 41.15 1.14 18.42
N ARG A 697 39.93 0.76 18.78
CA ARG A 697 38.82 1.63 19.23
C ARG A 697 38.12 2.44 18.13
N ARG A 698 36.98 1.92 17.68
CA ARG A 698 35.66 2.53 17.95
C ARG A 698 34.55 1.54 17.70
#